data_AF-A0A2D3WPX5-F1
#
_entry.id   AF-A0A2D3WPX5-F1
#
_cell.length_a   1.000
_cell.length_b   1.000
_cell.length_c   1.000
_cell.angle_alpha   90.00
_cell.angle_beta   90.00
_cell.angle_gamma   90.00
#
_symmetry.space_group_name_H-M   'P 1'
#
loop_
_entity.id
_entity.type
_entity.pdbx_description
1 polymer ?
#
loop_
_entity_poly.entity_id
_entity_poly.type
_entity_poly.pdbx_seq_one_letter_code
_entity_poly.pdbx_strand_id
1 'polypeptide(L)'
;MKNTVFKTLFEARAILFAEKELILDEWVNEEQCATILGRHEIDRDIFLELYAGNVFDYFMGVVSGHMALGDCPVIAELIEYLKNKELRADELFLLCTHFKRSVLNATYRLGIHNQEIFVAISYLFDQNFAGVLKLYTDTIYQKEQEALNASKAKEYFLSNMSHEIRTPLNAILGFVSLLRDETTNPRYQQYLNIISNSGESLLHIINDILDFSKLRSGEFTVDPQPFNVHDEISHTMELFVPGANSKSLTLTSFIDPTIAYEIVADALRIKQIVGNFLSNAIKFSHHAGAIHVEARCDEGILSLSVRDQGIGISSVDQERIFDAFSQAQEGTMKINEGTGLGLSICKQLALHMGGDIELESTVGEGSTFTLKIPVIVNNDCEVSKIDVSIFEGIEFGLLAYDPSESYKLESLRRYWDHFGLDVRIIKNVQEPCNLLIFLESSLDDTVREMIIKNRIPSVAILDFLDERYDTIETIVPLTFPIYCTKLQRALKDVLGVNQPNLPHKTGFRGRGGFEGKVLVAEDNLANQELIKIILERYGLKYTIASNGAEALDCFQSEYFDMVFMDEQMPQMNGNEATANMLAYEKENQLLHTPIVALTANVINGARERSLQNGYDAFLGKPIVIKEIEQIFERYLKASVLPEAEPSSVSVSKWPHIDMDHLKSALMLEKDQIDYLLGIYHQKMGQSLRELSNSIEKREYENIAFIAHTIKGSSANFRFDELSRLAYVIESAAMEKEEEFEFVEAYEVLCFEFEKRFVG
;
A
#
# COMPACT_ATOMS: atom_id res chain seq x y z
N MET A 1 29.23 -40.02 -49.97
CA MET A 1 29.55 -40.36 -48.57
C MET A 1 28.51 -41.37 -48.12
N LYS A 2 28.66 -42.69 -48.27
CA LYS A 2 29.53 -43.59 -47.50
C LYS A 2 29.49 -43.31 -45.99
N ASN A 3 28.29 -43.23 -45.41
CA ASN A 3 28.13 -43.29 -43.96
C ASN A 3 28.37 -44.73 -43.50
N THR A 4 29.52 -44.96 -42.87
CA THR A 4 29.85 -46.17 -42.12
C THR A 4 28.76 -46.56 -41.11
N VAL A 5 27.97 -45.58 -40.65
CA VAL A 5 26.86 -45.71 -39.70
C VAL A 5 25.71 -46.60 -40.21
N PHE A 6 25.43 -46.65 -41.51
CA PHE A 6 24.29 -47.42 -42.05
C PHE A 6 24.64 -48.82 -42.53
N LYS A 7 25.92 -49.20 -42.54
CA LYS A 7 26.36 -50.46 -43.16
C LYS A 7 25.77 -51.68 -42.46
N THR A 8 25.79 -51.67 -41.14
CA THR A 8 25.29 -52.74 -40.27
C THR A 8 23.76 -52.86 -40.35
N LEU A 9 23.05 -51.73 -40.44
CA LEU A 9 21.60 -51.70 -40.68
C LEU A 9 21.23 -52.15 -42.10
N PHE A 10 22.03 -51.81 -43.11
CA PHE A 10 21.85 -52.27 -44.48
C PHE A 10 22.00 -53.79 -44.60
N GLU A 11 22.95 -54.39 -43.89
CA GLU A 11 23.14 -55.85 -43.84
C GLU A 11 21.95 -56.55 -43.16
N ALA A 12 21.37 -55.94 -42.13
CA ALA A 12 20.19 -56.43 -41.41
C ALA A 12 18.85 -56.24 -42.16
N ARG A 13 18.82 -55.50 -43.27
CA ARG A 13 17.58 -55.05 -43.91
C ARG A 13 16.64 -56.17 -44.34
N ALA A 14 17.19 -57.28 -44.86
CA ALA A 14 16.39 -58.40 -45.35
C ALA A 14 15.66 -59.13 -44.21
N ILE A 15 16.28 -59.15 -43.02
CA ILE A 15 15.73 -59.75 -41.81
C ILE A 15 14.59 -58.88 -41.27
N LEU A 16 14.77 -57.55 -41.24
CA LEU A 16 13.72 -56.61 -40.84
C LEU A 16 12.54 -56.60 -41.81
N PHE A 17 12.80 -56.70 -43.12
CA PHE A 17 11.76 -56.73 -44.14
C PHE A 17 10.88 -58.00 -44.04
N ALA A 18 11.48 -59.14 -43.66
CA ALA A 18 10.75 -60.39 -43.45
C ALA A 18 9.76 -60.32 -42.27
N GLU A 19 10.00 -59.43 -41.31
CA GLU A 19 9.18 -59.22 -40.12
C GLU A 19 8.25 -57.99 -40.22
N LYS A 20 8.07 -57.44 -41.44
CA LYS A 20 7.27 -56.23 -41.67
C LYS A 20 5.88 -56.32 -41.02
N GLU A 21 5.15 -57.41 -41.23
CA GLU A 21 3.80 -57.58 -40.68
C GLU A 21 3.76 -57.52 -39.15
N LEU A 22 4.69 -58.22 -38.49
CA LEU A 22 4.81 -58.23 -37.02
C LEU A 22 5.22 -56.86 -36.45
N ILE A 23 6.09 -56.12 -37.16
CA ILE A 23 6.50 -54.76 -36.76
C ILE A 23 5.34 -53.77 -36.85
N LEU A 24 4.55 -53.85 -37.93
CA LEU A 24 3.39 -52.99 -38.14
C LEU A 24 2.26 -53.32 -37.15
N ASP A 25 2.02 -54.60 -36.90
CA ASP A 25 1.01 -55.04 -35.95
C ASP A 25 1.36 -54.64 -34.51
N GLU A 26 2.64 -54.73 -34.10
CA GLU A 26 3.10 -54.24 -32.80
C GLU A 26 2.97 -52.73 -32.66
N TRP A 27 3.20 -51.97 -33.73
CA TRP A 27 3.04 -50.51 -33.72
C TRP A 27 1.57 -50.12 -33.53
N VAL A 28 0.66 -50.70 -34.32
CA VAL A 28 -0.75 -50.31 -34.33
C VAL A 28 -1.52 -50.86 -33.12
N ASN A 29 -1.14 -52.03 -32.59
CA ASN A 29 -1.77 -52.63 -31.40
C ASN A 29 -1.27 -52.09 -30.06
N GLU A 30 -0.27 -51.20 -30.05
CA GLU A 30 0.16 -50.57 -28.81
C GLU A 30 -1.02 -49.80 -28.19
N GLU A 31 -1.20 -49.92 -26.87
CA GLU A 31 -2.40 -49.46 -26.16
C GLU A 31 -2.72 -47.98 -26.41
N GLN A 32 -1.70 -47.12 -26.42
CA GLN A 32 -1.83 -45.69 -26.67
C GLN A 32 -2.12 -45.41 -28.15
N CYS A 33 -1.47 -46.13 -29.08
CA CYS A 33 -1.74 -46.03 -30.51
C CYS A 33 -3.18 -46.44 -30.86
N ALA A 34 -3.65 -47.59 -30.36
CA ALA A 34 -5.00 -48.08 -30.58
C ALA A 34 -6.05 -47.11 -30.00
N THR A 35 -5.77 -46.53 -28.84
CA THR A 35 -6.64 -45.52 -28.21
C THR A 35 -6.73 -44.24 -29.04
N ILE A 36 -5.62 -43.76 -29.59
CA ILE A 36 -5.59 -42.56 -30.45
C ILE A 36 -6.38 -42.81 -31.74
N LEU A 37 -6.15 -43.94 -32.41
CA LEU A 37 -6.84 -44.29 -33.65
C LEU A 37 -8.36 -44.42 -33.42
N GLY A 38 -8.76 -45.07 -32.32
CA GLY A 38 -10.18 -45.20 -31.95
C GLY A 38 -10.84 -43.87 -31.59
N ARG A 39 -10.14 -42.98 -30.87
CA ARG A 39 -10.67 -41.66 -30.46
C ARG A 39 -10.99 -40.77 -31.64
N HIS A 40 -10.16 -40.81 -32.68
CA HIS A 40 -10.26 -39.95 -33.86
C HIS A 40 -11.00 -40.62 -35.04
N GLU A 41 -11.66 -41.74 -34.79
CA GLU A 41 -12.39 -42.53 -35.81
C GLU A 41 -11.51 -42.81 -37.04
N ILE A 42 -10.25 -43.16 -36.81
CA ILE A 42 -9.33 -43.56 -37.86
C ILE A 42 -9.49 -45.06 -38.04
N ASP A 43 -9.89 -45.45 -39.26
CA ASP A 43 -9.98 -46.85 -39.61
C ASP A 43 -8.59 -47.49 -39.53
N ARG A 44 -8.50 -48.52 -38.70
CA ARG A 44 -7.25 -49.19 -38.37
C ARG A 44 -6.63 -49.89 -39.57
N ASP A 45 -7.44 -50.58 -40.37
CA ASP A 45 -6.96 -51.36 -41.50
C ASP A 45 -6.48 -50.41 -42.61
N ILE A 46 -7.22 -49.32 -42.82
CA ILE A 46 -6.81 -48.23 -43.72
C ILE A 46 -5.51 -47.58 -43.23
N PHE A 47 -5.38 -47.31 -41.93
CA PHE A 47 -4.16 -46.73 -41.36
C PHE A 47 -2.95 -47.66 -41.55
N LEU A 48 -3.13 -48.95 -41.32
CA LEU A 48 -2.08 -49.95 -41.41
C LEU A 48 -1.61 -50.15 -42.85
N GLU A 49 -2.55 -50.28 -43.81
CA GLU A 49 -2.23 -50.54 -45.22
C GLU A 49 -1.71 -49.28 -45.96
N LEU A 50 -2.41 -48.15 -45.85
CA LEU A 50 -2.12 -46.96 -46.67
C LEU A 50 -1.02 -46.09 -46.07
N TYR A 51 -0.75 -46.19 -44.77
CA TYR A 51 0.20 -45.29 -44.11
C TYR A 51 1.31 -46.06 -43.40
N ALA A 52 0.99 -46.87 -42.38
CA ALA A 52 2.01 -47.55 -41.58
C ALA A 52 2.93 -48.41 -42.45
N GLY A 53 2.35 -49.19 -43.37
CA GLY A 53 3.10 -50.00 -44.34
C GLY A 53 3.97 -49.17 -45.28
N ASN A 54 3.44 -48.06 -45.80
CA ASN A 54 4.15 -47.17 -46.73
C ASN A 54 5.28 -46.38 -46.04
N VAL A 55 5.09 -45.99 -44.77
CA VAL A 55 6.14 -45.37 -43.94
C VAL A 55 7.27 -46.37 -43.67
N PHE A 56 6.95 -47.64 -43.40
CA PHE A 56 7.95 -48.70 -43.25
C PHE A 56 8.70 -48.95 -44.57
N ASP A 57 8.00 -49.00 -45.70
CA ASP A 57 8.64 -49.21 -47.01
C ASP A 57 9.56 -48.05 -47.37
N TYR A 58 9.17 -46.81 -47.09
CA TYR A 58 10.04 -45.66 -47.24
C TYR A 58 11.30 -45.77 -46.36
N PHE A 59 11.11 -46.12 -45.08
CA PHE A 59 12.23 -46.33 -44.15
C PHE A 59 13.22 -47.37 -44.68
N MET A 60 12.72 -48.51 -45.15
CA MET A 60 13.54 -49.57 -45.75
C MET A 60 14.16 -49.16 -47.09
N GLY A 61 13.49 -48.30 -47.86
CA GLY A 61 14.00 -47.67 -49.08
C GLY A 61 15.21 -46.78 -48.81
N VAL A 62 15.17 -45.98 -47.74
CA VAL A 62 16.28 -45.13 -47.30
C VAL A 62 17.45 -45.98 -46.80
N VAL A 63 17.18 -47.01 -45.98
CA VAL A 63 18.21 -47.99 -45.54
C VAL A 63 18.90 -48.63 -46.74
N SER A 64 18.12 -48.98 -47.77
CA SER A 64 18.62 -49.65 -48.98
C SER A 64 19.28 -48.71 -49.99
N GLY A 65 19.25 -47.39 -49.76
CA GLY A 65 19.79 -46.37 -50.66
C GLY A 65 18.95 -46.09 -51.91
N HIS A 66 17.71 -46.58 -51.98
CA HIS A 66 16.77 -46.33 -53.09
C HIS A 66 15.98 -45.03 -52.90
N MET A 67 15.92 -44.49 -51.68
CA MET A 67 15.23 -43.24 -51.34
C MET A 67 16.15 -42.27 -50.60
N ALA A 68 15.92 -40.97 -50.78
CA ALA A 68 16.65 -39.91 -50.10
C ALA A 68 16.11 -39.71 -48.66
N LEU A 69 17.01 -39.43 -47.73
CA LEU A 69 16.71 -39.18 -46.31
C LEU A 69 16.05 -37.80 -46.12
N GLY A 70 15.01 -37.72 -45.28
CA GLY A 70 14.54 -36.46 -44.68
C GLY A 70 13.17 -35.95 -45.14
N ASP A 71 12.60 -36.45 -46.24
CA ASP A 71 11.32 -35.97 -46.77
C ASP A 71 10.45 -37.16 -47.21
N CYS A 72 9.85 -37.85 -46.22
CA CYS A 72 9.01 -39.01 -46.47
C CYS A 72 7.68 -38.55 -47.11
N PRO A 73 7.42 -38.86 -48.39
CA PRO A 73 6.22 -38.37 -49.09
C PRO A 73 4.92 -38.86 -48.44
N VAL A 74 4.96 -40.06 -47.85
CA VAL A 74 3.84 -40.68 -47.12
C VAL A 74 3.47 -39.89 -45.86
N ILE A 75 4.42 -39.18 -45.23
CA ILE A 75 4.14 -38.38 -44.04
C ILE A 75 3.33 -37.13 -44.42
N ALA A 76 3.60 -36.52 -45.58
CA ALA A 76 2.80 -35.38 -46.05
C ALA A 76 1.35 -35.78 -46.32
N GLU A 77 1.14 -36.90 -47.01
CA GLU A 77 -0.19 -37.46 -47.27
C GLU A 77 -0.90 -37.90 -45.98
N LEU A 78 -0.15 -38.48 -45.04
CA LEU A 78 -0.67 -38.82 -43.72
C LEU A 78 -1.10 -37.57 -42.95
N ILE A 79 -0.27 -36.53 -42.91
CA ILE A 79 -0.60 -35.25 -42.26
C ILE A 79 -1.85 -34.64 -42.89
N GLU A 80 -2.00 -34.69 -44.22
CA GLU A 80 -3.17 -34.16 -44.92
C GLU A 80 -4.45 -34.97 -44.64
N TYR A 81 -4.35 -36.30 -44.60
CA TYR A 81 -5.46 -37.18 -44.19
C TYR A 81 -5.88 -36.93 -42.73
N LEU A 82 -4.89 -36.80 -41.84
CA LEU A 82 -5.11 -36.55 -40.41
C LEU A 82 -5.57 -35.12 -40.12
N LYS A 83 -5.34 -34.17 -41.03
CA LYS A 83 -5.75 -32.76 -40.88
C LYS A 83 -7.26 -32.61 -40.68
N ASN A 84 -8.06 -33.49 -41.28
CA ASN A 84 -9.52 -33.49 -41.15
C ASN A 84 -10.02 -34.31 -39.95
N LYS A 85 -9.11 -34.89 -39.16
CA LYS A 85 -9.41 -35.75 -38.01
C LYS A 85 -9.06 -35.12 -36.66
N GLU A 86 -8.77 -33.81 -36.64
CA GLU A 86 -8.44 -33.04 -35.43
C GLU A 86 -7.34 -33.68 -34.53
N LEU A 87 -6.42 -34.44 -35.14
CA LEU A 87 -5.37 -35.12 -34.39
C LEU A 87 -4.39 -34.09 -33.81
N ARG A 88 -4.07 -34.20 -32.53
CA ARG A 88 -3.14 -33.27 -31.89
C ARG A 88 -1.70 -33.63 -32.26
N ALA A 89 -0.81 -32.63 -32.28
CA ALA A 89 0.58 -32.84 -32.65
C ALA A 89 1.35 -33.75 -31.67
N ASP A 90 0.99 -33.77 -30.38
CA ASP A 90 1.50 -34.74 -29.38
C ASP A 90 1.09 -36.18 -29.73
N GLU A 91 -0.15 -36.37 -30.18
CA GLU A 91 -0.68 -37.69 -30.56
C GLU A 91 -0.01 -38.20 -31.85
N LEU A 92 0.22 -37.32 -32.82
CA LEU A 92 0.98 -37.64 -34.03
C LEU A 92 2.42 -38.02 -33.71
N PHE A 93 3.06 -37.27 -32.80
CA PHE A 93 4.42 -37.57 -32.35
C PHE A 93 4.48 -38.93 -31.62
N LEU A 94 3.47 -39.26 -30.81
CA LEU A 94 3.37 -40.54 -30.12
C LEU A 94 3.26 -41.71 -31.10
N LEU A 95 2.41 -41.58 -32.13
CA LEU A 95 2.29 -42.56 -33.22
C LEU A 95 3.65 -42.80 -33.90
N CYS A 96 4.37 -41.75 -34.27
CA CYS A 96 5.69 -41.86 -34.90
C CYS A 96 6.76 -42.46 -33.98
N THR A 97 6.71 -42.16 -32.68
CA THR A 97 7.66 -42.66 -31.68
C THR A 97 7.47 -44.16 -31.45
N HIS A 98 6.23 -44.64 -31.44
CA HIS A 98 5.95 -46.08 -31.32
C HIS A 98 6.36 -46.87 -32.56
N PHE A 99 6.35 -46.25 -33.75
CA PHE A 99 6.97 -46.88 -34.93
C PHE A 99 8.47 -47.12 -34.72
N LYS A 100 9.20 -46.12 -34.20
CA LYS A 100 10.63 -46.26 -33.86
C LYS A 100 10.84 -47.41 -32.87
N ARG A 101 9.96 -47.50 -31.87
CA ARG A 101 10.01 -48.52 -30.84
C ARG A 101 9.73 -49.93 -31.38
N SER A 102 8.75 -50.11 -32.27
CA SER A 102 8.45 -51.44 -32.84
C SER A 102 9.60 -51.96 -33.70
N VAL A 103 10.23 -51.09 -34.50
CA VAL A 103 11.43 -51.45 -35.29
C VAL A 103 12.60 -51.82 -34.38
N LEU A 104 12.82 -51.08 -33.30
CA LEU A 104 13.86 -51.40 -32.31
C LEU A 104 13.57 -52.72 -31.59
N ASN A 105 12.33 -52.95 -31.14
CA ASN A 105 11.92 -54.19 -30.48
C ASN A 105 12.15 -55.40 -31.40
N ALA A 106 11.86 -55.28 -32.70
CA ALA A 106 12.15 -56.32 -33.68
C ALA A 106 13.64 -56.64 -33.77
N THR A 107 14.53 -55.64 -33.68
CA THR A 107 15.98 -55.89 -33.67
C THR A 107 16.43 -56.74 -32.47
N TYR A 108 15.81 -56.54 -31.31
CA TYR A 108 16.04 -57.36 -30.11
C TYR A 108 15.48 -58.77 -30.29
N ARG A 109 14.23 -58.91 -30.76
CA ARG A 109 13.60 -60.22 -31.00
C ARG A 109 14.39 -61.09 -31.97
N LEU A 110 14.94 -60.48 -33.02
CA LEU A 110 15.65 -61.18 -34.09
C LEU A 110 17.14 -61.42 -33.76
N GLY A 111 17.61 -60.99 -32.58
CA GLY A 111 19.00 -61.18 -32.17
C GLY A 111 20.02 -60.38 -32.98
N ILE A 112 19.58 -59.34 -33.70
CA ILE A 112 20.42 -58.48 -34.54
C ILE A 112 20.69 -57.11 -33.90
N HIS A 113 20.31 -56.94 -32.62
CA HIS A 113 20.53 -55.71 -31.87
C HIS A 113 22.02 -55.40 -31.73
N ASN A 114 22.41 -54.19 -32.12
CA ASN A 114 23.76 -53.65 -31.95
C ASN A 114 23.65 -52.14 -31.73
N GLN A 115 24.57 -51.54 -30.98
CA GLN A 115 24.65 -50.10 -30.76
C GLN A 115 24.69 -49.31 -32.07
N GLU A 116 25.40 -49.81 -33.09
CA GLU A 116 25.42 -49.17 -34.43
C GLU A 116 24.03 -49.16 -35.09
N ILE A 117 23.30 -50.27 -34.99
CA ILE A 117 21.94 -50.40 -35.54
C ILE A 117 20.96 -49.49 -34.78
N PHE A 118 21.07 -49.41 -33.46
CA PHE A 118 20.28 -48.51 -32.63
C PHE A 118 20.49 -47.03 -33.01
N VAL A 119 21.75 -46.61 -33.14
CA VAL A 119 22.11 -45.24 -33.53
C VAL A 119 21.62 -44.93 -34.96
N ALA A 120 21.79 -45.88 -35.88
CA ALA A 120 21.35 -45.73 -37.26
C ALA A 120 19.82 -45.61 -37.37
N ILE A 121 19.06 -46.48 -36.71
CA ILE A 121 17.59 -46.41 -36.66
C ILE A 121 17.18 -45.07 -36.06
N SER A 122 17.74 -44.71 -34.91
CA SER A 122 17.38 -43.44 -34.24
C SER A 122 17.62 -42.23 -35.11
N TYR A 123 18.79 -42.14 -35.74
CA TYR A 123 19.12 -41.04 -36.64
C TYR A 123 18.18 -40.96 -37.86
N LEU A 124 17.83 -42.10 -38.47
CA LEU A 124 16.89 -42.12 -39.61
C LEU A 124 15.51 -41.62 -39.22
N PHE A 125 15.01 -42.07 -38.07
CA PHE A 125 13.73 -41.62 -37.54
C PHE A 125 13.74 -40.12 -37.26
N ASP A 126 14.75 -39.64 -36.52
CA ASP A 126 14.81 -38.23 -36.13
C ASP A 126 14.89 -37.31 -37.37
N GLN A 127 15.58 -37.73 -38.44
CA GLN A 127 15.64 -36.99 -39.70
C GLN A 127 14.34 -37.08 -40.52
N ASN A 128 13.71 -38.25 -40.61
CA ASN A 128 12.48 -38.43 -41.39
C ASN A 128 11.24 -37.79 -40.73
N PHE A 129 11.23 -37.70 -39.40
CA PHE A 129 10.13 -37.09 -38.63
C PHE A 129 10.43 -35.65 -38.21
N ALA A 130 11.50 -35.02 -38.73
CA ALA A 130 11.88 -33.65 -38.42
C ALA A 130 10.76 -32.63 -38.71
N GLY A 131 9.95 -32.85 -39.76
CA GLY A 131 8.79 -32.02 -40.08
C GLY A 131 7.68 -32.09 -39.03
N VAL A 132 7.45 -33.28 -38.43
CA VAL A 132 6.46 -33.49 -37.35
C VAL A 132 6.94 -32.83 -36.05
N LEU A 133 8.23 -32.94 -35.73
CA LEU A 133 8.85 -32.25 -34.60
C LEU A 133 8.74 -30.73 -34.72
N LYS A 134 8.93 -30.19 -35.93
CA LYS A 134 8.77 -28.76 -36.20
C LYS A 134 7.32 -28.30 -36.02
N LEU A 135 6.36 -29.02 -36.60
CA LEU A 135 4.92 -28.76 -36.42
C LEU A 135 4.51 -28.79 -34.95
N TYR A 136 5.01 -29.76 -34.18
CA TYR A 136 4.74 -29.87 -32.75
C TYR A 136 5.28 -28.66 -31.97
N THR A 137 6.54 -28.30 -32.24
CA THR A 137 7.20 -27.15 -31.59
C THR A 137 6.51 -25.84 -31.92
N ASP A 138 6.16 -25.62 -33.21
CA ASP A 138 5.46 -24.41 -33.66
C ASP A 138 4.04 -24.32 -33.06
N THR A 139 3.33 -25.45 -32.92
CA THR A 139 1.99 -25.50 -32.31
C THR A 139 2.03 -25.19 -30.81
N ILE A 140 3.01 -25.74 -30.09
CA ILE A 140 3.22 -25.42 -28.66
C ILE A 140 3.52 -23.94 -28.51
N TYR A 141 4.45 -23.42 -29.30
CA TYR A 141 4.85 -22.02 -29.25
C TYR A 141 3.66 -21.09 -29.56
N GLN A 142 2.84 -21.42 -30.56
CA GLN A 142 1.61 -20.68 -30.84
C GLN A 142 0.62 -20.71 -29.67
N LYS A 143 0.38 -21.88 -29.07
CA LYS A 143 -0.53 -21.99 -27.92
C LYS A 143 -0.04 -21.25 -26.69
N GLU A 144 1.27 -21.28 -26.42
CA GLU A 144 1.89 -20.49 -25.35
C GLU A 144 1.72 -18.99 -25.61
N GLN A 145 1.94 -18.54 -26.85
CA GLN A 145 1.80 -17.14 -27.23
C GLN A 145 0.34 -16.66 -27.16
N GLU A 146 -0.62 -17.49 -27.59
CA GLU A 146 -2.05 -17.21 -27.46
C GLU A 146 -2.48 -17.13 -26.00
N ALA A 147 -2.03 -18.07 -25.16
CA ALA A 147 -2.30 -18.04 -23.73
C ALA A 147 -1.72 -16.79 -23.06
N LEU A 148 -0.49 -16.40 -23.42
CA LEU A 148 0.16 -15.20 -22.90
C LEU A 148 -0.57 -13.92 -23.35
N ASN A 149 -0.95 -13.83 -24.62
CA ASN A 149 -1.69 -12.69 -25.15
C ASN A 149 -3.09 -12.58 -24.55
N ALA A 150 -3.79 -13.71 -24.35
CA ALA A 150 -5.08 -13.74 -23.67
C ALA A 150 -4.96 -13.30 -22.21
N SER A 151 -3.88 -13.70 -21.52
CA SER A 151 -3.59 -13.24 -20.15
C SER A 151 -3.38 -11.73 -20.11
N LYS A 152 -2.50 -11.19 -20.97
CA LYS A 152 -2.23 -9.75 -21.06
C LYS A 152 -3.49 -8.95 -21.41
N ALA A 153 -4.28 -9.42 -22.37
CA ALA A 153 -5.53 -8.76 -22.75
C ALA A 153 -6.53 -8.70 -21.59
N LYS A 154 -6.60 -9.76 -20.76
CA LYS A 154 -7.44 -9.80 -19.57
C LYS A 154 -6.98 -8.79 -18.51
N GLU A 155 -5.67 -8.58 -18.36
CA GLU A 155 -5.12 -7.59 -17.43
C GLU A 155 -5.37 -6.15 -17.89
N TYR A 156 -5.08 -5.85 -19.15
CA TYR A 156 -5.39 -4.53 -19.72
C TYR A 156 -6.87 -4.21 -19.59
N PHE A 157 -7.74 -5.19 -19.81
CA PHE A 157 -9.18 -5.04 -19.61
C PHE A 157 -9.52 -4.69 -18.15
N LEU A 158 -8.96 -5.40 -17.16
CA LEU A 158 -9.20 -5.13 -15.74
C LEU A 158 -8.67 -3.75 -15.31
N SER A 159 -7.47 -3.37 -15.76
CA SER A 159 -6.88 -2.07 -15.46
C SER A 159 -7.72 -0.92 -16.03
N ASN A 160 -8.16 -1.03 -17.28
CA ASN A 160 -9.00 -0.03 -17.92
C ASN A 160 -10.39 0.05 -17.28
N MET A 161 -11.03 -1.10 -17.01
CA MET A 161 -12.32 -1.15 -16.32
C MET A 161 -12.26 -0.51 -14.94
N SER A 162 -11.18 -0.74 -14.17
CA SER A 162 -11.02 -0.11 -12.87
C SER A 162 -10.98 1.42 -12.99
N HIS A 163 -10.24 1.95 -13.96
CA HIS A 163 -10.22 3.39 -14.20
C HIS A 163 -11.60 3.92 -14.62
N GLU A 164 -12.32 3.21 -15.49
CA GLU A 164 -13.66 3.61 -15.95
C GLU A 164 -14.74 3.49 -14.85
N ILE A 165 -14.57 2.61 -13.86
CA ILE A 165 -15.50 2.50 -12.73
C ILE A 165 -15.13 3.51 -11.62
N ARG A 166 -13.83 3.77 -11.40
CA ARG A 166 -13.35 4.68 -10.36
C ARG A 166 -13.80 6.12 -10.60
N THR A 167 -13.73 6.60 -11.83
CA THR A 167 -14.09 7.98 -12.19
C THR A 167 -15.54 8.34 -11.82
N PRO A 168 -16.59 7.63 -12.27
CA PRO A 168 -17.97 7.95 -11.91
C PRO A 168 -18.25 7.73 -10.42
N LEU A 169 -17.59 6.74 -9.80
CA LEU A 169 -17.80 6.43 -8.38
C LEU A 169 -17.20 7.50 -7.46
N ASN A 170 -16.03 8.03 -7.78
CA ASN A 170 -15.44 9.17 -7.07
C ASN A 170 -16.29 10.42 -7.20
N ALA A 171 -16.91 10.66 -8.36
CA ALA A 171 -17.85 11.77 -8.54
C ALA A 171 -19.09 11.60 -7.64
N ILE A 172 -19.69 10.40 -7.60
CA ILE A 172 -20.83 10.08 -6.72
C ILE A 172 -20.46 10.30 -5.25
N LEU A 173 -19.30 9.80 -4.81
CA LEU A 173 -18.83 9.99 -3.43
C LEU A 173 -18.56 11.47 -3.10
N GLY A 174 -18.04 12.23 -4.07
CA GLY A 174 -17.89 13.68 -3.97
C GLY A 174 -19.23 14.38 -3.71
N PHE A 175 -20.24 14.12 -4.53
CA PHE A 175 -21.58 14.68 -4.35
C PHE A 175 -22.25 14.23 -3.04
N VAL A 176 -22.05 12.98 -2.62
CA VAL A 176 -22.58 12.46 -1.35
C VAL A 176 -21.93 13.17 -0.15
N SER A 177 -20.63 13.44 -0.20
CA SER A 177 -19.95 14.21 0.84
C SER A 177 -20.49 15.65 0.91
N LEU A 178 -20.66 16.31 -0.24
CA LEU A 178 -21.23 17.66 -0.31
C LEU A 178 -22.65 17.73 0.30
N LEU A 179 -23.51 16.77 -0.06
CA LEU A 179 -24.88 16.71 0.46
C LEU A 179 -24.92 16.39 1.97
N ARG A 180 -23.92 15.66 2.48
CA ARG A 180 -23.83 15.30 3.91
C ARG A 180 -23.51 16.53 4.75
N ASP A 181 -22.66 17.41 4.24
CA ASP A 181 -22.25 18.64 4.93
C ASP A 181 -23.35 19.71 4.91
N GLU A 182 -24.22 19.72 3.89
CA GLU A 182 -25.35 20.66 3.78
C GLU A 182 -26.63 20.19 4.48
N THR A 183 -26.78 18.88 4.71
CA THR A 183 -27.99 18.29 5.30
C THR A 183 -27.90 18.21 6.83
N THR A 184 -28.82 18.89 7.53
CA THR A 184 -29.00 18.77 8.99
C THR A 184 -30.01 17.69 9.41
N ASN A 185 -30.71 17.08 8.45
CA ASN A 185 -31.72 16.05 8.74
C ASN A 185 -31.06 14.68 9.03
N PRO A 186 -31.24 14.11 10.24
CA PRO A 186 -30.56 12.88 10.64
C PRO A 186 -30.89 11.68 9.75
N ARG A 187 -32.09 11.62 9.17
CA ARG A 187 -32.51 10.53 8.28
C ARG A 187 -31.79 10.58 6.93
N TYR A 188 -31.58 11.78 6.38
CA TYR A 188 -30.87 11.98 5.12
C TYR A 188 -29.35 11.83 5.31
N GLN A 189 -28.79 12.28 6.43
CA GLN A 189 -27.40 11.96 6.80
C GLN A 189 -27.17 10.45 6.88
N GLN A 190 -28.13 9.69 7.44
CA GLN A 190 -28.04 8.24 7.49
C GLN A 190 -28.04 7.60 6.09
N TYR A 191 -28.90 8.06 5.16
CA TYR A 191 -28.90 7.58 3.79
C TYR A 191 -27.61 7.94 3.04
N LEU A 192 -27.11 9.16 3.21
CA LEU A 192 -25.84 9.61 2.61
C LEU A 192 -24.66 8.80 3.14
N ASN A 193 -24.62 8.50 4.44
CA ASN A 193 -23.62 7.60 5.01
C ASN A 193 -23.71 6.18 4.42
N ILE A 194 -24.91 5.65 4.21
CA ILE A 194 -25.09 4.34 3.56
C ILE A 194 -24.54 4.37 2.12
N ILE A 195 -24.83 5.42 1.36
CA ILE A 195 -24.35 5.57 -0.03
C ILE A 195 -22.82 5.73 -0.05
N SER A 196 -22.26 6.57 0.83
CA SER A 196 -20.82 6.78 0.95
C SER A 196 -20.09 5.49 1.28
N ASN A 197 -20.53 4.78 2.33
CA ASN A 197 -19.93 3.53 2.76
C ASN A 197 -20.03 2.45 1.66
N SER A 198 -21.14 2.43 0.90
CA SER A 198 -21.31 1.49 -0.21
C SER A 198 -20.39 1.80 -1.38
N GLY A 199 -20.19 3.09 -1.71
CA GLY A 199 -19.28 3.51 -2.77
C GLY A 199 -17.81 3.29 -2.41
N GLU A 200 -17.41 3.60 -1.18
CA GLU A 200 -16.07 3.30 -0.66
C GLU A 200 -15.80 1.79 -0.63
N SER A 201 -16.79 1.00 -0.19
CA SER A 201 -16.69 -0.46 -0.25
C SER A 201 -16.47 -0.94 -1.68
N LEU A 202 -17.19 -0.41 -2.66
CA LEU A 202 -17.02 -0.79 -4.07
C LEU A 202 -15.63 -0.41 -4.61
N LEU A 203 -15.08 0.74 -4.24
CA LEU A 203 -13.69 1.12 -4.58
C LEU A 203 -12.68 0.13 -3.99
N HIS A 204 -12.86 -0.27 -2.73
CA HIS A 204 -12.02 -1.29 -2.11
C HIS A 204 -12.07 -2.61 -2.88
N ILE A 205 -13.25 -3.07 -3.28
CA ILE A 205 -13.42 -4.30 -4.09
C ILE A 205 -12.67 -4.21 -5.42
N ILE A 206 -12.76 -3.07 -6.10
CA ILE A 206 -12.09 -2.86 -7.38
C ILE A 206 -10.57 -2.88 -7.21
N ASN A 207 -10.06 -2.22 -6.16
CA ASN A 207 -8.64 -2.22 -5.85
C ASN A 207 -8.15 -3.63 -5.49
N ASP A 208 -8.90 -4.38 -4.70
CA ASP A 208 -8.59 -5.79 -4.39
C ASP A 208 -8.50 -6.65 -5.65
N ILE A 209 -9.43 -6.48 -6.60
CA ILE A 209 -9.42 -7.22 -7.88
C ILE A 209 -8.18 -6.86 -8.71
N LEU A 210 -7.80 -5.58 -8.75
CA LEU A 210 -6.60 -5.14 -9.46
C LEU A 210 -5.32 -5.67 -8.82
N ASP A 211 -5.19 -5.56 -7.51
CA ASP A 211 -4.04 -6.08 -6.76
C ASP A 211 -3.91 -7.58 -6.99
N PHE A 212 -5.02 -8.32 -6.90
CA PHE A 212 -5.04 -9.75 -7.20
C PHE A 212 -4.63 -10.07 -8.64
N SER A 213 -5.02 -9.25 -9.61
CA SER A 213 -4.61 -9.41 -11.02
C SER A 213 -3.10 -9.22 -11.18
N LYS A 214 -2.53 -8.14 -10.63
CA LYS A 214 -1.09 -7.83 -10.71
C LYS A 214 -0.22 -8.88 -10.02
N LEU A 215 -0.70 -9.42 -8.90
CA LEU A 215 -0.02 -10.51 -8.19
C LEU A 215 0.03 -11.78 -9.03
N ARG A 216 -1.06 -12.12 -9.75
CA ARG A 216 -1.12 -13.33 -10.59
C ARG A 216 -0.26 -13.27 -11.85
N SER A 217 0.00 -12.10 -12.41
CA SER A 217 0.83 -11.95 -13.61
C SER A 217 2.31 -11.84 -13.31
N GLY A 218 2.69 -11.68 -12.04
CA GLY A 218 4.07 -11.45 -11.63
C GLY A 218 4.57 -10.04 -11.96
N GLU A 219 3.69 -9.10 -12.34
CA GLU A 219 4.04 -7.69 -12.49
C GLU A 219 4.18 -6.96 -11.13
N PHE A 220 3.86 -7.65 -10.03
CA PHE A 220 4.00 -7.12 -8.68
C PHE A 220 5.46 -6.98 -8.26
N THR A 221 5.85 -5.77 -7.84
CA THR A 221 7.17 -5.46 -7.32
C THR A 221 7.06 -5.01 -5.86
N VAL A 222 7.88 -5.60 -5.00
CA VAL A 222 8.05 -5.17 -3.61
C VAL A 222 9.03 -4.00 -3.61
N ASP A 223 8.68 -2.92 -2.91
CA ASP A 223 9.54 -1.74 -2.78
C ASP A 223 10.05 -1.62 -1.33
N PRO A 224 11.18 -2.28 -0.99
CA PRO A 224 11.70 -2.27 0.37
C PRO A 224 12.30 -0.91 0.71
N GLN A 225 11.70 -0.21 1.68
CA GLN A 225 12.15 1.10 2.15
C GLN A 225 12.47 1.05 3.65
N PRO A 226 13.41 1.87 4.14
CA PRO A 226 13.64 2.02 5.58
C PRO A 226 12.42 2.66 6.25
N PHE A 227 11.93 2.07 7.33
CA PHE A 227 10.82 2.61 8.13
C PHE A 227 10.90 2.17 9.59
N ASN A 228 10.13 2.86 10.44
CA ASN A 228 9.97 2.53 11.84
C ASN A 228 8.67 1.72 12.07
N VAL A 229 8.81 0.49 12.57
CA VAL A 229 7.67 -0.41 12.85
C VAL A 229 6.75 0.15 13.93
N HIS A 230 7.30 0.77 14.98
CA HIS A 230 6.51 1.34 16.05
C HIS A 230 5.58 2.42 15.51
N ASP A 231 6.07 3.30 14.63
CA ASP A 231 5.29 4.40 14.07
C ASP A 231 4.25 3.90 13.05
N GLU A 232 4.64 3.06 12.10
CA GLU A 232 3.73 2.61 11.04
C GLU A 232 2.63 1.69 11.56
N ILE A 233 2.93 0.79 12.49
CA ILE A 233 1.93 -0.10 13.10
C ILE A 233 1.03 0.66 14.07
N SER A 234 1.58 1.57 14.89
CA SER A 234 0.76 2.41 15.77
C SER A 234 -0.21 3.28 14.98
N HIS A 235 0.27 3.95 13.92
CA HIS A 235 -0.58 4.72 13.03
C HIS A 235 -1.69 3.87 12.40
N THR A 236 -1.35 2.67 11.91
CA THR A 236 -2.34 1.75 11.33
C THR A 236 -3.42 1.40 12.35
N MET A 237 -3.05 1.05 13.59
CA MET A 237 -4.02 0.72 14.64
C MET A 237 -4.96 1.90 14.97
N GLU A 238 -4.43 3.12 15.07
CA GLU A 238 -5.22 4.33 15.38
C GLU A 238 -6.33 4.57 14.34
N LEU A 239 -6.10 4.24 13.07
CA LEU A 239 -7.13 4.34 12.02
C LEU A 239 -8.35 3.41 12.25
N PHE A 240 -8.17 2.31 12.97
CA PHE A 240 -9.23 1.32 13.24
C PHE A 240 -9.93 1.54 14.59
N VAL A 241 -9.43 2.43 15.44
CA VAL A 241 -10.02 2.73 16.76
C VAL A 241 -11.48 3.18 16.68
N PRO A 242 -11.90 4.11 15.78
CA PRO A 242 -13.31 4.50 15.68
C PRO A 242 -14.24 3.32 15.32
N GLY A 243 -13.78 2.44 14.42
CA GLY A 243 -14.53 1.25 14.02
C GLY A 243 -14.68 0.25 15.17
N ALA A 244 -13.60 -0.01 15.91
CA ALA A 244 -13.62 -0.84 17.10
C ALA A 244 -14.55 -0.25 18.20
N ASN A 245 -14.45 1.05 18.47
CA ASN A 245 -15.26 1.75 19.47
C ASN A 245 -16.76 1.69 19.16
N SER A 246 -17.15 1.71 17.88
CA SER A 246 -18.56 1.59 17.47
C SER A 246 -19.19 0.24 17.90
N LYS A 247 -18.38 -0.81 18.03
CA LYS A 247 -18.75 -2.14 18.55
C LYS A 247 -18.34 -2.36 20.02
N SER A 248 -17.92 -1.29 20.70
CA SER A 248 -17.38 -1.33 22.07
C SER A 248 -16.22 -2.32 22.24
N LEU A 249 -15.41 -2.51 21.21
CA LEU A 249 -14.24 -3.40 21.24
C LEU A 249 -13.02 -2.64 21.78
N THR A 250 -12.31 -3.22 22.74
CA THR A 250 -11.04 -2.66 23.22
C THR A 250 -9.88 -3.17 22.35
N LEU A 251 -9.18 -2.26 21.66
CA LEU A 251 -7.96 -2.58 20.91
C LEU A 251 -6.74 -2.49 21.83
N THR A 252 -6.11 -3.61 22.14
CA THR A 252 -4.87 -3.68 22.93
C THR A 252 -3.69 -3.95 22.00
N SER A 253 -2.49 -3.52 22.39
CA SER A 253 -1.30 -3.79 21.56
C SER A 253 -0.03 -3.99 22.36
N PHE A 254 0.92 -4.74 21.80
CA PHE A 254 2.28 -4.87 22.28
C PHE A 254 3.26 -4.87 21.10
N ILE A 255 4.06 -3.83 20.98
CA ILE A 255 5.13 -3.74 19.97
C ILE A 255 6.44 -3.86 20.72
N ASP A 256 7.17 -4.95 20.49
CA ASP A 256 8.39 -5.26 21.22
C ASP A 256 9.41 -4.11 21.11
N PRO A 257 9.79 -3.45 22.23
CA PRO A 257 10.73 -2.33 22.19
C PRO A 257 12.15 -2.69 21.77
N THR A 258 12.48 -3.99 21.68
CA THR A 258 13.79 -4.46 21.21
C THR A 258 13.94 -4.46 19.69
N ILE A 259 12.84 -4.29 18.96
CA ILE A 259 12.86 -4.12 17.50
C ILE A 259 13.71 -2.88 17.17
N ALA A 260 14.62 -3.00 16.21
CA ALA A 260 15.42 -1.86 15.79
C ALA A 260 14.53 -0.71 15.30
N TYR A 261 14.95 0.53 15.60
CA TYR A 261 14.20 1.73 15.24
C TYR A 261 13.94 1.83 13.73
N GLU A 262 14.89 1.36 12.91
CA GLU A 262 14.79 1.36 11.46
C GLU A 262 14.99 -0.06 10.92
N ILE A 263 13.98 -0.55 10.21
CA ILE A 263 14.06 -1.79 9.44
C ILE A 263 13.74 -1.50 7.98
N VAL A 264 14.25 -2.31 7.08
CA VAL A 264 13.99 -2.20 5.64
C VAL A 264 13.03 -3.30 5.21
N ALA A 265 11.83 -2.91 4.81
CA ALA A 265 10.82 -3.75 4.15
C ALA A 265 9.76 -2.86 3.47
N ASP A 266 8.76 -3.46 2.82
CA ASP A 266 7.67 -2.70 2.19
C ASP A 266 6.58 -2.35 3.22
N ALA A 267 6.72 -1.17 3.85
CA ALA A 267 5.82 -0.70 4.88
C ALA A 267 4.37 -0.57 4.39
N LEU A 268 4.14 -0.20 3.12
CA LEU A 268 2.79 -0.03 2.57
C LEU A 268 2.06 -1.38 2.55
N ARG A 269 2.74 -2.44 2.11
CA ARG A 269 2.15 -3.79 2.05
C ARG A 269 1.97 -4.41 3.42
N ILE A 270 2.88 -4.16 4.35
CA ILE A 270 2.70 -4.55 5.75
C ILE A 270 1.44 -3.92 6.34
N LYS A 271 1.23 -2.62 6.14
CA LYS A 271 0.01 -1.92 6.59
C LYS A 271 -1.25 -2.46 5.92
N GLN A 272 -1.18 -2.80 4.63
CA GLN A 272 -2.30 -3.42 3.91
C GLN A 272 -2.69 -4.76 4.55
N ILE A 273 -1.73 -5.62 4.88
CA ILE A 273 -1.98 -6.90 5.53
C ILE A 273 -2.55 -6.71 6.95
N VAL A 274 -1.89 -5.88 7.77
CA VAL A 274 -2.32 -5.63 9.15
C VAL A 274 -3.69 -4.97 9.20
N GLY A 275 -3.98 -4.03 8.31
CA GLY A 275 -5.28 -3.40 8.17
C GLY A 275 -6.38 -4.39 7.78
N ASN A 276 -6.06 -5.37 6.93
CA ASN A 276 -7.00 -6.44 6.58
C ASN A 276 -7.31 -7.34 7.78
N PHE A 277 -6.27 -7.72 8.53
CA PHE A 277 -6.43 -8.50 9.77
C PHE A 277 -7.28 -7.75 10.80
N LEU A 278 -7.01 -6.46 11.03
CA LEU A 278 -7.78 -5.61 11.94
C LEU A 278 -9.24 -5.45 11.51
N SER A 279 -9.49 -5.20 10.23
CA SER A 279 -10.84 -5.08 9.68
C SER A 279 -11.64 -6.38 9.88
N ASN A 280 -11.04 -7.54 9.59
CA ASN A 280 -11.66 -8.83 9.82
C ASN A 280 -11.89 -9.09 11.31
N ALA A 281 -10.92 -8.79 12.17
CA ALA A 281 -11.06 -8.93 13.61
C ALA A 281 -12.24 -8.09 14.15
N ILE A 282 -12.36 -6.82 13.77
CA ILE A 282 -13.47 -5.94 14.18
C ILE A 282 -14.81 -6.46 13.64
N LYS A 283 -14.81 -6.99 12.41
CA LYS A 283 -16.02 -7.51 11.78
C LYS A 283 -16.56 -8.75 12.47
N PHE A 284 -15.70 -9.72 12.78
CA PHE A 284 -16.09 -11.05 13.28
C PHE A 284 -16.02 -11.21 14.81
N SER A 285 -15.48 -10.21 15.53
CA SER A 285 -15.52 -10.17 17.00
C SER A 285 -16.92 -9.90 17.52
N HIS A 286 -17.24 -10.48 18.69
CA HIS A 286 -18.46 -10.19 19.44
C HIS A 286 -18.44 -8.77 20.02
N HIS A 287 -19.63 -8.20 20.26
CA HIS A 287 -19.76 -6.89 20.91
C HIS A 287 -19.12 -6.95 22.32
N ALA A 288 -18.41 -5.89 22.72
CA ALA A 288 -17.73 -5.81 24.02
C ALA A 288 -16.60 -6.84 24.26
N GLY A 289 -15.92 -7.28 23.19
CA GLY A 289 -14.70 -8.10 23.24
C GLY A 289 -13.40 -7.27 23.16
N ALA A 290 -12.28 -7.99 23.05
CA ALA A 290 -10.96 -7.39 22.87
C ALA A 290 -10.27 -7.89 21.59
N ILE A 291 -9.50 -7.01 20.96
CA ILE A 291 -8.60 -7.34 19.85
C ILE A 291 -7.18 -7.01 20.31
N HIS A 292 -6.23 -7.92 20.08
CA HIS A 292 -4.85 -7.75 20.49
C HIS A 292 -3.92 -7.74 19.28
N VAL A 293 -3.10 -6.72 19.16
CA VAL A 293 -2.09 -6.59 18.10
C VAL A 293 -0.71 -6.74 18.69
N GLU A 294 0.10 -7.64 18.14
CA GLU A 294 1.44 -7.88 18.62
C GLU A 294 2.47 -7.82 17.49
N ALA A 295 3.61 -7.20 17.75
CA ALA A 295 4.75 -7.10 16.85
C ALA A 295 6.03 -7.56 17.57
N ARG A 296 6.78 -8.47 16.96
CA ARG A 296 8.08 -8.96 17.45
C ARG A 296 9.05 -9.12 16.28
N CYS A 297 10.34 -8.92 16.51
CA CYS A 297 11.37 -9.24 15.52
C CYS A 297 12.42 -10.14 16.16
N ASP A 298 12.63 -11.33 15.59
CA ASP A 298 13.62 -12.30 16.05
C ASP A 298 14.47 -12.78 14.87
N GLU A 299 15.79 -12.78 15.03
CA GLU A 299 16.77 -13.18 14.01
C GLU A 299 16.52 -12.60 12.59
N GLY A 300 16.01 -11.36 12.50
CA GLY A 300 15.70 -10.70 11.21
C GLY A 300 14.36 -11.12 10.60
N ILE A 301 13.49 -11.78 11.35
CA ILE A 301 12.12 -12.11 10.95
C ILE A 301 11.16 -11.23 11.77
N LEU A 302 10.44 -10.36 11.09
CA LEU A 302 9.35 -9.57 11.69
C LEU A 302 8.07 -10.42 11.73
N SER A 303 7.54 -10.61 12.92
CA SER A 303 6.27 -11.28 13.19
C SER A 303 5.23 -10.24 13.66
N LEU A 304 4.12 -10.14 12.93
CA LEU A 304 3.00 -9.25 13.23
C LEU A 304 1.72 -10.06 13.36
N SER A 305 1.13 -10.11 14.55
CA SER A 305 -0.07 -10.89 14.82
C SER A 305 -1.25 -10.03 15.25
N VAL A 306 -2.44 -10.36 14.76
CA VAL A 306 -3.71 -9.81 15.23
C VAL A 306 -4.56 -10.95 15.75
N ARG A 307 -4.93 -10.87 17.02
CA ARG A 307 -5.79 -11.82 17.72
C ARG A 307 -7.14 -11.19 18.01
N ASP A 308 -8.21 -11.92 17.71
CA ASP A 308 -9.59 -11.57 18.02
C ASP A 308 -10.23 -12.60 18.97
N GLN A 309 -11.34 -12.20 19.61
CA GLN A 309 -12.18 -13.06 20.47
C GLN A 309 -13.54 -13.34 19.82
N GLY A 310 -13.55 -13.55 18.50
CA GLY A 310 -14.75 -13.75 17.70
C GLY A 310 -15.20 -15.20 17.57
N ILE A 311 -15.97 -15.45 16.52
CA ILE A 311 -16.59 -16.76 16.22
C ILE A 311 -15.59 -17.90 15.95
N GLY A 312 -14.33 -17.57 15.63
CA GLY A 312 -13.34 -18.55 15.18
C GLY A 312 -13.69 -19.21 13.83
N ILE A 313 -12.79 -20.06 13.35
CA ILE A 313 -12.85 -20.65 12.00
C ILE A 313 -12.76 -22.17 12.10
N SER A 314 -13.65 -22.88 11.41
CA SER A 314 -13.68 -24.35 11.37
C SER A 314 -12.42 -24.91 10.70
N SER A 315 -11.94 -26.08 11.14
CA SER A 315 -10.75 -26.71 10.56
C SER A 315 -10.86 -26.99 9.05
N VAL A 316 -12.08 -27.14 8.53
CA VAL A 316 -12.34 -27.36 7.09
C VAL A 316 -12.16 -26.06 6.30
N ASP A 317 -12.51 -24.92 6.90
CA ASP A 317 -12.44 -23.62 6.24
C ASP A 317 -11.06 -22.95 6.39
N GLN A 318 -10.27 -23.31 7.40
CA GLN A 318 -8.95 -22.72 7.66
C GLN A 318 -7.99 -22.77 6.46
N GLU A 319 -7.98 -23.85 5.68
CA GLU A 319 -7.18 -23.92 4.44
C GLU A 319 -7.82 -23.14 3.29
N ARG A 320 -9.15 -23.08 3.24
CA ARG A 320 -9.91 -22.52 2.12
C ARG A 320 -10.02 -21.00 2.18
N ILE A 321 -9.94 -20.36 3.35
CA ILE A 321 -10.11 -18.90 3.46
C ILE A 321 -9.01 -18.09 2.76
N PHE A 322 -7.87 -18.72 2.46
CA PHE A 322 -6.79 -18.09 1.68
C PHE A 322 -6.97 -18.29 0.16
N ASP A 323 -7.93 -19.12 -0.27
CA ASP A 323 -8.29 -19.26 -1.67
C ASP A 323 -9.10 -18.04 -2.15
N ALA A 324 -8.83 -17.58 -3.37
CA ALA A 324 -9.53 -16.46 -3.95
C ALA A 324 -11.05 -16.73 -4.07
N PHE A 325 -11.87 -15.77 -3.65
CA PHE A 325 -13.34 -15.83 -3.65
C PHE A 325 -13.94 -16.87 -2.69
N SER A 326 -13.14 -17.39 -1.77
CA SER A 326 -13.58 -18.31 -0.73
C SER A 326 -14.05 -17.56 0.52
N GLN A 327 -15.06 -18.12 1.20
CA GLN A 327 -15.65 -17.57 2.42
C GLN A 327 -15.95 -18.71 3.39
N ALA A 328 -15.69 -18.49 4.68
CA ALA A 328 -16.01 -19.46 5.74
C ALA A 328 -17.52 -19.68 5.85
N GLN A 329 -17.93 -20.92 6.13
CA GLN A 329 -19.35 -21.30 6.25
C GLN A 329 -19.71 -21.58 7.70
N GLU A 330 -20.72 -20.88 8.23
CA GLU A 330 -21.27 -21.16 9.56
C GLU A 330 -22.51 -22.06 9.42
N GLY A 331 -22.30 -23.38 9.47
CA GLY A 331 -23.37 -24.36 9.28
C GLY A 331 -24.04 -24.24 7.90
N THR A 332 -25.36 -23.99 7.85
CA THR A 332 -26.15 -23.88 6.60
C THR A 332 -26.29 -22.46 6.04
N MET A 333 -25.72 -21.43 6.69
CA MET A 333 -25.83 -20.04 6.24
C MET A 333 -24.47 -19.50 5.77
N LYS A 334 -24.43 -18.97 4.53
CA LYS A 334 -23.30 -18.16 4.06
C LYS A 334 -23.33 -16.81 4.77
N ILE A 335 -22.23 -16.43 5.41
CA ILE A 335 -22.01 -15.07 5.88
C ILE A 335 -21.64 -14.22 4.65
N ASN A 336 -22.65 -13.68 3.96
CA ASN A 336 -22.48 -12.84 2.75
C ASN A 336 -21.97 -11.43 3.11
N GLU A 337 -20.77 -11.32 3.67
CA GLU A 337 -20.10 -10.04 3.84
C GLU A 337 -18.66 -10.11 3.33
N GLY A 338 -18.32 -9.31 2.30
CA GLY A 338 -16.97 -9.19 1.73
C GLY A 338 -16.76 -9.97 0.42
N THR A 339 -15.64 -9.73 -0.25
CA THR A 339 -15.29 -10.32 -1.57
C THR A 339 -14.67 -11.71 -1.50
N GLY A 340 -14.15 -12.10 -0.34
CA GLY A 340 -13.29 -13.29 -0.21
C GLY A 340 -11.92 -13.12 -0.88
N LEU A 341 -11.50 -11.89 -1.22
CA LEU A 341 -10.19 -11.62 -1.83
C LEU A 341 -9.15 -11.19 -0.80
N GLY A 342 -9.55 -10.51 0.28
CA GLY A 342 -8.64 -9.88 1.24
C GLY A 342 -7.54 -10.81 1.78
N LEU A 343 -7.89 -11.96 2.35
CA LEU A 343 -6.91 -12.91 2.88
C LEU A 343 -6.05 -13.57 1.80
N SER A 344 -6.63 -13.81 0.61
CA SER A 344 -5.87 -14.34 -0.53
C SER A 344 -4.80 -13.35 -1.02
N ILE A 345 -5.13 -12.05 -1.07
CA ILE A 345 -4.18 -10.98 -1.38
C ILE A 345 -3.11 -10.90 -0.30
N CYS A 346 -3.50 -10.96 0.99
CA CYS A 346 -2.53 -10.95 2.09
C CYS A 346 -1.52 -12.10 1.98
N LYS A 347 -1.97 -13.32 1.67
CA LYS A 347 -1.09 -14.49 1.50
C LYS A 347 -0.12 -14.29 0.33
N GLN A 348 -0.60 -13.78 -0.81
CA GLN A 348 0.27 -13.50 -1.95
C GLN A 348 1.28 -12.37 -1.66
N LEU A 349 0.85 -11.28 -1.01
CA LEU A 349 1.75 -10.20 -0.58
C LEU A 349 2.84 -10.71 0.36
N ALA A 350 2.48 -11.53 1.35
CA ALA A 350 3.45 -12.13 2.27
C ALA A 350 4.50 -12.99 1.53
N LEU A 351 4.05 -13.84 0.60
CA LEU A 351 4.93 -14.68 -0.23
C LEU A 351 5.87 -13.84 -1.12
N HIS A 352 5.37 -12.77 -1.72
CA HIS A 352 6.19 -11.86 -2.52
C HIS A 352 7.23 -11.11 -1.70
N MET A 353 6.95 -10.82 -0.42
CA MET A 353 7.91 -10.28 0.54
C MET A 353 8.86 -11.34 1.12
N GLY A 354 8.81 -12.59 0.64
CA GLY A 354 9.67 -13.69 1.10
C GLY A 354 9.25 -14.29 2.44
N GLY A 355 8.03 -14.02 2.89
CA GLY A 355 7.48 -14.49 4.15
C GLY A 355 6.25 -15.37 3.98
N ASP A 356 5.50 -15.55 5.06
CA ASP A 356 4.24 -16.29 5.06
C ASP A 356 3.23 -15.79 6.11
N ILE A 357 1.98 -16.23 5.99
CA ILE A 357 0.91 -16.00 6.99
C ILE A 357 0.50 -17.32 7.64
N GLU A 358 0.51 -17.32 8.97
CA GLU A 358 0.03 -18.39 9.84
C GLU A 358 -1.33 -18.04 10.45
N LEU A 359 -2.14 -19.07 10.71
CA LEU A 359 -3.47 -18.95 11.31
C LEU A 359 -3.60 -19.96 12.47
N GLU A 360 -4.00 -19.46 13.63
CA GLU A 360 -4.43 -20.25 14.77
C GLU A 360 -5.88 -19.86 15.10
N SER A 361 -6.83 -20.79 15.01
CA SER A 361 -8.24 -20.46 15.25
C SER A 361 -9.01 -21.66 15.79
N THR A 362 -9.89 -21.38 16.76
CA THR A 362 -10.80 -22.36 17.36
C THR A 362 -12.21 -21.80 17.36
N VAL A 363 -13.18 -22.57 16.89
CA VAL A 363 -14.59 -22.16 16.82
C VAL A 363 -15.08 -21.77 18.22
N GLY A 364 -15.54 -20.54 18.37
CA GLY A 364 -16.05 -19.93 19.60
C GLY A 364 -14.98 -19.30 20.52
N GLU A 365 -13.69 -19.43 20.23
CA GLU A 365 -12.60 -18.83 21.02
C GLU A 365 -11.87 -17.67 20.30
N GLY A 366 -12.12 -17.50 19.00
CA GLY A 366 -11.53 -16.45 18.17
C GLY A 366 -10.44 -16.94 17.22
N SER A 367 -9.71 -16.01 16.59
CA SER A 367 -8.63 -16.31 15.64
C SER A 367 -7.40 -15.45 15.90
N THR A 368 -6.23 -15.97 15.56
CA THR A 368 -4.96 -15.25 15.52
C THR A 368 -4.35 -15.41 14.13
N PHE A 369 -4.22 -14.29 13.42
CA PHE A 369 -3.51 -14.23 12.14
C PHE A 369 -2.12 -13.64 12.37
N THR A 370 -1.08 -14.32 11.89
CA THR A 370 0.31 -13.91 12.09
C THR A 370 1.02 -13.81 10.74
N LEU A 371 1.47 -12.60 10.39
CA LEU A 371 2.39 -12.34 9.29
C LEU A 371 3.83 -12.56 9.77
N LYS A 372 4.61 -13.36 9.05
CA LYS A 372 6.05 -13.53 9.27
C LYS A 372 6.81 -13.17 8.00
N ILE A 373 7.64 -12.15 8.04
CA ILE A 373 8.43 -11.71 6.88
C ILE A 373 9.91 -11.50 7.25
N PRO A 374 10.84 -11.83 6.36
CA PRO A 374 12.23 -11.45 6.54
C PRO A 374 12.38 -9.94 6.37
N VAL A 375 13.14 -9.31 7.27
CA VAL A 375 13.42 -7.87 7.26
C VAL A 375 14.91 -7.63 7.42
N ILE A 376 15.42 -6.57 6.81
CA ILE A 376 16.82 -6.16 7.02
C ILE A 376 16.84 -5.18 8.18
N VAL A 377 17.54 -5.56 9.24
CA VAL A 377 17.70 -4.74 10.44
C VAL A 377 18.90 -3.82 10.24
N ASN A 378 18.68 -2.51 10.24
CA ASN A 378 19.76 -1.54 10.13
C ASN A 378 20.40 -1.34 11.52
N ASN A 379 21.51 -2.06 11.78
CA ASN A 379 22.23 -1.98 13.06
C ASN A 379 23.18 -0.77 13.15
N ASP A 380 23.41 -0.03 12.06
CA ASP A 380 24.33 1.12 12.01
C ASP A 380 23.66 2.41 12.49
N CYS A 381 22.32 2.44 12.53
CA CYS A 381 21.56 3.52 13.13
C CYS A 381 21.46 3.30 14.65
N GLU A 382 22.38 3.89 15.42
CA GLU A 382 22.13 4.14 16.85
C GLU A 382 21.03 5.21 16.98
N VAL A 383 19.76 4.83 16.85
CA VAL A 383 18.63 5.75 17.03
C VAL A 383 17.84 5.41 18.29
N SER A 384 17.80 6.41 19.18
CA SER A 384 16.84 6.58 20.28
C SER A 384 16.45 5.31 21.04
N LYS A 385 17.36 4.79 21.86
CA LYS A 385 16.94 4.03 23.04
C LYS A 385 15.95 4.90 23.81
N ILE A 386 14.74 4.39 24.05
CA ILE A 386 13.84 4.96 25.05
C ILE A 386 14.68 5.16 26.31
N ASP A 387 14.81 6.42 26.74
CA ASP A 387 15.65 6.76 27.87
C ASP A 387 15.00 6.24 29.16
N VAL A 388 15.32 5.01 29.53
CA VAL A 388 14.78 4.33 30.72
C VAL A 388 15.25 5.03 32.01
N SER A 389 16.32 5.83 31.93
CA SER A 389 16.86 6.54 33.10
C SER A 389 15.88 7.56 33.68
N ILE A 390 14.91 8.04 32.89
CA ILE A 390 13.86 8.95 33.38
C ILE A 390 12.92 8.30 34.39
N PHE A 391 12.91 6.96 34.47
CA PHE A 391 12.03 6.21 35.37
C PHE A 391 12.75 5.64 36.60
N GLU A 392 14.08 5.80 36.69
CA GLU A 392 14.85 5.31 37.83
C GLU A 392 14.42 6.00 39.14
N GLY A 393 14.05 5.20 40.14
CA GLY A 393 13.70 5.70 41.48
C GLY A 393 12.28 6.25 41.63
N ILE A 394 11.41 6.08 40.62
CA ILE A 394 9.98 6.45 40.70
C ILE A 394 9.18 5.24 41.19
N GLU A 395 8.44 5.41 42.30
CA GLU A 395 7.49 4.40 42.78
C GLU A 395 6.13 4.57 42.08
N PHE A 396 5.76 3.61 41.24
CA PHE A 396 4.49 3.58 40.53
C PHE A 396 3.44 2.82 41.34
N GLY A 397 2.32 3.47 41.63
CA GLY A 397 1.15 2.83 42.24
C GLY A 397 0.11 2.50 41.18
N LEU A 398 -0.23 1.23 40.99
CA LEU A 398 -1.39 0.81 40.20
C LEU A 398 -2.58 0.65 41.13
N LEU A 399 -3.62 1.46 40.98
CA LEU A 399 -4.84 1.33 41.77
C LEU A 399 -5.52 -0.02 41.48
N ALA A 400 -6.02 -0.66 42.53
CA ALA A 400 -6.80 -1.90 42.40
C ALA A 400 -7.94 -1.74 41.38
N TYR A 401 -8.09 -2.75 40.53
CA TYR A 401 -9.03 -2.79 39.41
C TYR A 401 -9.74 -4.15 39.37
N ASP A 402 -10.82 -4.26 38.59
CA ASP A 402 -11.55 -5.52 38.44
C ASP A 402 -10.66 -6.58 37.75
N PRO A 403 -10.44 -7.77 38.35
CA PRO A 403 -9.67 -8.85 37.73
C PRO A 403 -10.14 -9.26 36.33
N SER A 404 -11.43 -9.06 36.01
CA SER A 404 -11.98 -9.33 34.67
C SER A 404 -11.38 -8.44 33.57
N GLU A 405 -10.87 -7.25 33.92
CA GLU A 405 -10.22 -6.32 32.99
C GLU A 405 -8.69 -6.52 32.90
N SER A 406 -8.16 -7.61 33.49
CA SER A 406 -6.72 -7.89 33.50
C SER A 406 -6.07 -7.94 32.11
N TYR A 407 -6.82 -8.35 31.08
CA TYR A 407 -6.36 -8.37 29.69
C TYR A 407 -5.96 -6.98 29.18
N LYS A 408 -6.60 -5.90 29.66
CA LYS A 408 -6.30 -4.51 29.27
C LYS A 408 -4.89 -4.07 29.70
N LEU A 409 -4.38 -4.65 30.78
CA LEU A 409 -3.08 -4.30 31.37
C LEU A 409 -1.97 -5.30 31.04
N GLU A 410 -2.25 -6.38 30.31
CA GLU A 410 -1.26 -7.40 29.99
C GLU A 410 -0.08 -6.82 29.21
N SER A 411 -0.35 -6.05 28.15
CA SER A 411 0.68 -5.34 27.39
C SER A 411 1.48 -4.35 28.23
N LEU A 412 0.78 -3.61 29.09
CA LEU A 412 1.39 -2.62 29.98
C LEU A 412 2.38 -3.27 30.95
N ARG A 413 2.02 -4.41 31.54
CA ARG A 413 2.91 -5.19 32.40
C ARG A 413 4.19 -5.60 31.68
N ARG A 414 4.08 -6.05 30.42
CA ARG A 414 5.24 -6.39 29.60
C ARG A 414 6.15 -5.19 29.34
N TYR A 415 5.58 -4.01 29.09
CA TYR A 415 6.37 -2.78 29.01
C TYR A 415 7.03 -2.43 30.35
N TRP A 416 6.32 -2.56 31.47
CA TRP A 416 6.88 -2.32 32.80
C TRP A 416 8.07 -3.23 33.10
N ASP A 417 7.95 -4.52 32.80
CA ASP A 417 9.02 -5.49 32.97
C ASP A 417 10.23 -5.16 32.07
N HIS A 418 9.97 -4.75 30.82
CA HIS A 418 11.02 -4.35 29.88
C HIS A 418 11.78 -3.09 30.35
N PHE A 419 11.06 -2.10 30.88
CA PHE A 419 11.65 -0.86 31.41
C PHE A 419 12.16 -0.96 32.86
N GLY A 420 11.92 -2.09 33.55
CA GLY A 420 12.29 -2.27 34.94
C GLY A 420 11.52 -1.37 35.92
N LEU A 421 10.25 -1.06 35.63
CA LEU A 421 9.41 -0.20 36.47
C LEU A 421 8.90 -0.98 37.70
N ASP A 422 9.14 -0.46 38.92
CA ASP A 422 8.57 -1.03 40.15
C ASP A 422 7.13 -0.53 40.33
N VAL A 423 6.18 -1.26 39.72
CA VAL A 423 4.74 -0.98 39.80
C VAL A 423 4.10 -1.83 40.91
N ARG A 424 3.66 -1.17 41.98
CA ARG A 424 2.98 -1.81 43.12
C ARG A 424 1.48 -1.63 43.02
N ILE A 425 0.73 -2.71 43.23
CA ILE A 425 -0.74 -2.63 43.30
C ILE A 425 -1.12 -2.03 44.66
N ILE A 426 -1.77 -0.86 44.64
CA ILE A 426 -2.25 -0.16 45.85
C ILE A 426 -3.77 -0.28 45.95
N LYS A 427 -4.29 -0.41 47.17
CA LYS A 427 -5.74 -0.54 47.42
C LYS A 427 -6.38 0.80 47.78
N ASN A 428 -5.57 1.74 48.28
CA ASN A 428 -6.03 3.07 48.66
C ASN A 428 -5.08 4.13 48.09
N VAL A 429 -5.64 5.21 47.57
CA VAL A 429 -4.93 6.39 47.05
C VAL A 429 -4.05 7.08 48.12
N GLN A 430 -4.25 6.76 49.41
CA GLN A 430 -3.43 7.26 50.52
C GLN A 430 -2.09 6.52 50.70
N GLU A 431 -1.88 5.39 50.03
CA GLU A 431 -0.60 4.69 50.04
C GLU A 431 0.46 5.53 49.29
N PRO A 432 1.70 5.64 49.80
CA PRO A 432 2.72 6.48 49.18
C PRO A 432 3.11 5.95 47.80
N CYS A 433 2.93 6.77 46.77
CA CYS A 433 3.45 6.56 45.43
C CYS A 433 3.86 7.89 44.81
N ASN A 434 4.82 7.88 43.89
CA ASN A 434 5.23 9.07 43.15
C ASN A 434 4.31 9.35 41.96
N LEU A 435 3.79 8.30 41.33
CA LEU A 435 2.84 8.37 40.22
C LEU A 435 1.77 7.30 40.37
N LEU A 436 0.51 7.67 40.18
CA LEU A 436 -0.64 6.77 40.25
C LEU A 436 -1.10 6.37 38.83
N ILE A 437 -1.38 5.10 38.60
CA ILE A 437 -1.99 4.60 37.37
C ILE A 437 -3.33 3.95 37.75
N PHE A 438 -4.39 4.27 37.02
CA PHE A 438 -5.70 3.64 37.26
C PHE A 438 -6.46 3.41 35.96
N LEU A 439 -7.32 2.39 35.96
CA LEU A 439 -8.31 2.13 34.90
C LEU A 439 -9.59 2.89 35.22
N GLU A 440 -10.02 3.78 34.34
CA GLU A 440 -11.24 4.57 34.54
C GLU A 440 -12.50 3.69 34.66
N SER A 441 -12.56 2.60 33.90
CA SER A 441 -13.66 1.63 33.91
C SER A 441 -13.87 0.96 35.27
N SER A 442 -12.81 0.86 36.07
CA SER A 442 -12.81 0.24 37.40
C SER A 442 -12.83 1.27 38.55
N LEU A 443 -12.94 2.57 38.26
CA LEU A 443 -12.79 3.64 39.24
C LEU A 443 -14.15 4.14 39.78
N ASP A 444 -14.28 4.17 41.11
CA ASP A 444 -15.42 4.79 41.78
C ASP A 444 -15.32 6.33 41.80
N ASP A 445 -16.46 7.03 41.65
CA ASP A 445 -16.53 8.51 41.65
C ASP A 445 -15.89 9.15 42.89
N THR A 446 -16.05 8.52 44.06
CA THR A 446 -15.47 9.01 45.32
C THR A 446 -13.94 8.94 45.33
N VAL A 447 -13.38 7.92 44.70
CA VAL A 447 -11.92 7.74 44.57
C VAL A 447 -11.37 8.75 43.55
N ARG A 448 -12.11 8.98 42.45
CA ARG A 448 -11.78 10.02 41.46
C ARG A 448 -11.67 11.40 42.11
N GLU A 449 -12.67 11.79 42.91
CA GLU A 449 -12.65 13.07 43.64
C GLU A 449 -11.46 13.16 44.60
N MET A 450 -11.07 12.06 45.25
CA MET A 450 -9.90 12.03 46.13
C MET A 450 -8.59 12.25 45.35
N ILE A 451 -8.42 11.62 44.18
CA ILE A 451 -7.23 11.80 43.34
C ILE A 451 -7.09 13.27 42.92
N ILE A 452 -8.19 13.86 42.43
CA ILE A 452 -8.24 15.26 41.98
C ILE A 452 -7.94 16.21 43.15
N LYS A 453 -8.60 16.01 44.29
CA LYS A 453 -8.44 16.87 45.47
C LYS A 453 -7.03 16.83 46.05
N ASN A 454 -6.39 15.65 46.02
CA ASN A 454 -5.03 15.47 46.55
C ASN A 454 -3.94 15.83 45.53
N ARG A 455 -4.31 16.20 44.28
CA ARG A 455 -3.38 16.60 43.21
C ARG A 455 -2.26 15.58 42.97
N ILE A 456 -2.60 14.29 43.02
CA ILE A 456 -1.66 13.20 42.83
C ILE A 456 -1.35 13.09 41.33
N PRO A 457 -0.07 13.13 40.90
CA PRO A 457 0.31 12.90 39.52
C PRO A 457 -0.19 11.53 39.07
N SER A 458 -1.05 11.48 38.06
CA SER A 458 -1.73 10.25 37.68
C SER A 458 -1.84 10.06 36.17
N VAL A 459 -1.78 8.81 35.71
CA VAL A 459 -2.18 8.40 34.36
C VAL A 459 -3.53 7.70 34.45
N ALA A 460 -4.54 8.26 33.77
CA ALA A 460 -5.87 7.68 33.67
C ALA A 460 -5.97 6.84 32.38
N ILE A 461 -6.13 5.52 32.51
CA ILE A 461 -6.30 4.63 31.35
C ILE A 461 -7.77 4.58 30.96
N LEU A 462 -8.05 4.91 29.70
CA LEU A 462 -9.39 5.09 29.14
C LEU A 462 -9.63 4.17 27.93
N ASP A 463 -10.83 3.60 27.83
CA ASP A 463 -11.26 2.83 26.65
C ASP A 463 -11.53 3.72 25.43
N PHE A 464 -11.95 4.96 25.66
CA PHE A 464 -12.28 5.94 24.63
C PHE A 464 -11.86 7.34 25.07
N LEU A 465 -11.66 8.23 24.09
CA LEU A 465 -11.39 9.64 24.34
C LEU A 465 -12.52 10.25 25.17
N ASP A 466 -12.14 10.93 26.25
CA ASP A 466 -13.05 11.49 27.22
C ASP A 466 -12.49 12.79 27.80
N GLU A 467 -13.25 13.89 27.67
CA GLU A 467 -12.83 15.23 28.06
C GLU A 467 -12.80 15.45 29.59
N ARG A 468 -13.25 14.46 30.38
CA ARG A 468 -13.35 14.56 31.85
C ARG A 468 -12.04 14.94 32.55
N TYR A 469 -10.89 14.64 31.96
CA TYR A 469 -9.57 14.91 32.54
C TYR A 469 -8.83 16.08 31.88
N ASP A 470 -9.34 16.65 30.78
CA ASP A 470 -8.63 17.65 29.97
C ASP A 470 -8.32 18.96 30.73
N THR A 471 -9.12 19.26 31.76
CA THR A 471 -8.95 20.46 32.59
C THR A 471 -8.11 20.23 33.85
N ILE A 472 -7.61 19.00 34.06
CA ILE A 472 -6.95 18.59 35.31
C ILE A 472 -5.45 18.37 35.05
N GLU A 473 -4.63 19.37 35.39
CA GLU A 473 -3.17 19.38 35.13
C GLU A 473 -2.39 18.18 35.72
N THR A 474 -2.92 17.53 36.76
CA THR A 474 -2.24 16.41 37.44
C THR A 474 -2.60 15.04 36.88
N ILE A 475 -3.57 14.94 35.96
CA ILE A 475 -4.03 13.67 35.41
C ILE A 475 -3.85 13.71 33.89
N VAL A 476 -3.06 12.80 33.35
CA VAL A 476 -2.91 12.65 31.90
C VAL A 476 -3.74 11.46 31.42
N PRO A 477 -4.69 11.67 30.48
CA PRO A 477 -5.44 10.58 29.88
C PRO A 477 -4.57 9.75 28.93
N LEU A 478 -4.68 8.43 29.01
CA LEU A 478 -4.03 7.46 28.12
C LEU A 478 -5.09 6.50 27.56
N THR A 479 -5.34 6.58 26.26
CA THR A 479 -6.35 5.76 25.59
C THR A 479 -5.76 4.52 24.93
N PHE A 480 -6.55 3.45 24.85
CA PHE A 480 -6.25 2.28 24.01
C PHE A 480 -6.26 2.64 22.50
N PRO A 481 -5.40 2.01 21.67
CA PRO A 481 -4.35 1.05 22.02
C PRO A 481 -3.14 1.72 22.68
N ILE A 482 -2.49 1.01 23.61
CA ILE A 482 -1.32 1.49 24.33
C ILE A 482 -0.06 0.87 23.74
N TYR A 483 0.73 1.70 23.07
CA TYR A 483 2.05 1.37 22.54
C TYR A 483 3.12 2.23 23.21
N CYS A 484 4.38 1.82 23.02
CA CYS A 484 5.50 2.34 23.77
C CYS A 484 5.65 3.87 23.73
N THR A 485 5.58 4.50 22.57
CA THR A 485 5.72 5.95 22.42
C THR A 485 4.58 6.72 23.09
N LYS A 486 3.34 6.21 23.02
CA LYS A 486 2.17 6.77 23.70
C LYS A 486 2.30 6.71 25.22
N LEU A 487 2.75 5.56 25.75
CA LEU A 487 3.01 5.37 27.17
C LEU A 487 4.10 6.30 27.69
N GLN A 488 5.23 6.37 26.98
CA GLN A 488 6.35 7.22 27.35
C GLN A 488 5.95 8.69 27.40
N ARG A 489 5.17 9.15 26.40
CA ARG A 489 4.64 10.53 26.37
C ARG A 489 3.76 10.80 27.58
N ALA A 490 2.80 9.93 27.86
CA ALA A 490 1.91 10.09 29.02
C ALA A 490 2.69 10.17 30.34
N LEU A 491 3.70 9.31 30.53
CA LEU A 491 4.52 9.32 31.74
C LEU A 491 5.38 10.59 31.85
N LYS A 492 5.99 11.06 30.74
CA LYS A 492 6.75 12.32 30.72
C LYS A 492 5.88 13.52 31.07
N ASP A 493 4.68 13.58 30.50
CA ASP A 493 3.71 14.65 30.73
C ASP A 493 3.29 14.70 32.21
N VAL A 494 2.98 13.56 32.84
CA VAL A 494 2.59 13.48 34.27
C VAL A 494 3.73 13.84 35.21
N LEU A 495 4.95 13.39 34.94
CA LEU A 495 6.10 13.62 35.80
C LEU A 495 6.59 15.08 35.77
N GLY A 496 5.94 15.95 34.98
CA GLY A 496 6.38 17.33 34.80
C GLY A 496 7.77 17.39 34.17
N VAL A 497 8.24 16.30 33.56
CA VAL A 497 9.43 16.27 32.69
C VAL A 497 9.03 16.82 31.32
N ASN A 498 8.32 17.94 31.34
CA ASN A 498 8.24 18.86 30.22
C ASN A 498 9.52 19.69 30.26
N GLN A 499 10.60 19.13 29.70
CA GLN A 499 11.36 19.95 28.79
C GLN A 499 10.83 19.65 27.39
N PRO A 500 10.27 20.64 26.67
CA PRO A 500 10.39 20.58 25.22
C PRO A 500 11.89 20.56 24.94
N ASN A 501 12.37 19.48 24.29
CA ASN A 501 13.73 19.17 23.84
C ASN A 501 14.50 18.11 24.67
N LEU A 502 14.90 17.03 23.98
CA LEU A 502 16.25 16.48 24.10
C LEU A 502 16.91 16.62 22.72
N PRO A 503 18.19 17.05 22.61
CA PRO A 503 19.18 17.01 23.67
C PRO A 503 19.52 18.39 24.27
N HIS A 504 19.40 18.52 25.59
CA HIS A 504 20.36 19.32 26.34
C HIS A 504 21.28 18.41 27.16
N LYS A 505 22.49 18.21 26.63
CA LYS A 505 23.67 18.12 27.50
C LYS A 505 23.68 19.38 28.37
N THR A 506 23.84 19.17 29.67
CA THR A 506 24.19 20.16 30.70
C THR A 506 24.62 21.52 30.15
N GLY A 507 23.68 22.48 30.21
CA GLY A 507 23.97 23.91 30.13
C GLY A 507 23.79 24.56 28.76
N PHE A 508 22.57 24.68 28.24
CA PHE A 508 22.16 25.79 27.37
C PHE A 508 20.66 26.04 27.60
N ARG A 509 20.25 27.31 27.71
CA ARG A 509 18.84 27.73 27.70
C ARG A 509 18.59 28.27 26.28
N GLY A 510 17.80 27.58 25.47
CA GLY A 510 17.44 28.00 24.11
C GLY A 510 16.30 27.17 23.52
N ARG A 511 15.51 27.74 22.59
CA ARG A 511 14.41 27.07 21.85
C ARG A 511 15.01 26.02 20.90
N GLY A 512 14.31 24.91 20.65
CA GLY A 512 14.76 23.92 19.64
C GLY A 512 14.58 24.47 18.23
N GLY A 513 15.59 24.33 17.37
CA GLY A 513 15.57 24.76 15.97
C GLY A 513 16.24 23.74 15.06
N PHE A 514 16.43 24.10 13.80
CA PHE A 514 17.10 23.27 12.80
C PHE A 514 18.17 24.10 12.07
N GLU A 515 19.21 23.43 11.60
CA GLU A 515 20.23 23.97 10.71
C GLU A 515 19.97 23.46 9.30
N GLY A 516 19.82 24.39 8.36
CA GLY A 516 19.63 24.10 6.95
C GLY A 516 19.20 25.32 6.16
N LYS A 517 19.37 25.24 4.84
CA LYS A 517 18.88 26.21 3.88
C LYS A 517 17.78 25.57 3.02
N VAL A 518 16.58 26.12 3.10
CA VAL A 518 15.39 25.58 2.42
C VAL A 518 15.04 26.45 1.21
N LEU A 519 14.91 25.83 0.03
CA LEU A 519 14.30 26.49 -1.13
C LEU A 519 12.78 26.34 -1.03
N VAL A 520 12.02 27.42 -1.15
CA VAL A 520 10.56 27.37 -1.13
C VAL A 520 10.05 27.87 -2.48
N ALA A 521 9.44 26.98 -3.25
CA ALA A 521 8.77 27.30 -4.50
C ALA A 521 7.25 27.29 -4.28
N GLU A 522 6.65 28.47 -4.23
CA GLU A 522 5.21 28.69 -3.97
C GLU A 522 4.81 29.97 -4.69
N ASP A 523 3.68 29.99 -5.42
CA ASP A 523 3.30 31.14 -6.26
C ASP A 523 2.47 32.20 -5.50
N ASN A 524 1.97 31.86 -4.31
CA ASN A 524 1.17 32.76 -3.49
C ASN A 524 1.99 33.42 -2.37
N LEU A 525 2.12 34.75 -2.45
CA LEU A 525 2.86 35.57 -1.48
C LEU A 525 2.42 35.38 -0.01
N ALA A 526 1.12 35.17 0.25
CA ALA A 526 0.64 34.95 1.62
C ALA A 526 1.11 33.59 2.16
N ASN A 527 1.16 32.57 1.30
CA ASN A 527 1.69 31.25 1.64
C ASN A 527 3.22 31.29 1.78
N GLN A 528 3.91 32.01 0.90
CA GLN A 528 5.36 32.27 1.02
C GLN A 528 5.70 32.90 2.36
N GLU A 529 4.98 33.95 2.78
CA GLU A 529 5.21 34.62 4.07
C GLU A 529 4.85 33.72 5.27
N LEU A 530 3.79 32.90 5.17
CA LEU A 530 3.48 31.91 6.20
C LEU A 530 4.62 30.90 6.37
N ILE A 531 5.10 30.31 5.27
CA ILE A 531 6.20 29.34 5.27
C ILE A 531 7.48 29.99 5.80
N LYS A 532 7.77 31.23 5.39
CA LYS A 532 8.89 32.02 5.90
C LYS A 532 8.85 32.20 7.42
N ILE A 533 7.70 32.62 7.97
CA ILE A 533 7.56 32.78 9.43
C ILE A 533 7.79 31.45 10.16
N ILE A 534 7.31 30.34 9.58
CA ILE A 534 7.56 29.00 10.11
C ILE A 534 9.06 28.67 10.06
N LEU A 535 9.73 28.86 8.91
CA LEU A 535 11.16 28.59 8.77
C LEU A 535 12.02 29.46 9.70
N GLU A 536 11.70 30.75 9.83
CA GLU A 536 12.37 31.67 10.74
C GLU A 536 12.21 31.27 12.21
N ARG A 537 11.02 30.78 12.60
CA ARG A 537 10.76 30.27 13.95
C ARG A 537 11.67 29.10 14.30
N TYR A 538 12.00 28.25 13.33
CA TYR A 538 12.93 27.13 13.49
C TYR A 538 14.38 27.48 13.13
N GLY A 539 14.68 28.75 12.85
CA GLY A 539 16.05 29.23 12.60
C GLY A 539 16.65 28.82 11.26
N LEU A 540 15.82 28.38 10.32
CA LEU A 540 16.24 27.93 9.00
C LEU A 540 16.49 29.13 8.09
N LYS A 541 17.53 29.01 7.25
CA LYS A 541 17.73 29.95 6.13
C LYS A 541 16.81 29.53 5.01
N TYR A 542 16.34 30.48 4.22
CA TYR A 542 15.46 30.16 3.10
C TYR A 542 15.73 31.05 1.90
N THR A 543 15.38 30.53 0.72
CA THR A 543 15.27 31.28 -0.53
C THR A 543 13.87 31.03 -1.07
N ILE A 544 13.20 32.09 -1.54
CA ILE A 544 11.85 32.00 -2.11
C ILE A 544 11.95 32.04 -3.63
N ALA A 545 11.23 31.15 -4.30
CA ALA A 545 10.97 31.17 -5.73
C ALA A 545 9.45 31.25 -5.96
N SER A 546 9.02 32.05 -6.94
CA SER A 546 7.60 32.30 -7.22
C SER A 546 7.02 31.41 -8.33
N ASN A 547 7.83 30.51 -8.89
CA ASN A 547 7.43 29.51 -9.90
C ASN A 547 8.51 28.41 -10.03
N GLY A 548 8.19 27.34 -10.75
CA GLY A 548 9.11 26.20 -10.92
C GLY A 548 10.39 26.52 -11.68
N ALA A 549 10.39 27.50 -12.60
CA ALA A 549 11.57 27.86 -13.38
C ALA A 549 12.59 28.64 -12.52
N GLU A 550 12.11 29.61 -11.73
CA GLU A 550 12.92 30.33 -10.74
C GLU A 550 13.47 29.37 -9.68
N ALA A 551 12.68 28.38 -9.27
CA ALA A 551 13.12 27.35 -8.33
C ALA A 551 14.28 26.54 -8.92
N LEU A 552 14.19 26.11 -10.18
CA LEU A 552 15.26 25.40 -10.88
C LEU A 552 16.52 26.26 -11.02
N ASP A 553 16.38 27.52 -11.41
CA ASP A 553 17.51 28.47 -11.53
C ASP A 553 18.23 28.66 -10.20
N CYS A 554 17.47 28.82 -9.10
CA CYS A 554 18.02 28.92 -7.76
C CYS A 554 18.76 27.63 -7.37
N PHE A 555 18.15 26.47 -7.60
CA PHE A 555 18.70 25.15 -7.29
C PHE A 555 20.00 24.86 -8.04
N GLN A 556 20.14 25.33 -9.27
CA GLN A 556 21.37 25.20 -10.05
C GLN A 556 22.47 26.19 -9.63
N SER A 557 22.09 27.30 -9.00
CA SER A 557 23.02 28.38 -8.64
C SER A 557 23.60 28.23 -7.23
N GLU A 558 22.84 27.65 -6.30
CA GLU A 558 23.20 27.58 -4.89
C GLU A 558 22.82 26.23 -4.28
N TYR A 559 23.51 25.85 -3.19
CA TYR A 559 23.21 24.64 -2.44
C TYR A 559 22.03 24.84 -1.48
N PHE A 560 21.17 23.82 -1.39
CA PHE A 560 20.04 23.73 -0.47
C PHE A 560 20.05 22.39 0.24
N ASP A 561 19.56 22.36 1.49
CA ASP A 561 19.43 21.14 2.29
C ASP A 561 18.04 20.49 2.13
N MET A 562 17.06 21.25 1.63
CA MET A 562 15.70 20.80 1.38
C MET A 562 14.98 21.75 0.40
N VAL A 563 14.01 21.23 -0.35
CA VAL A 563 13.11 22.02 -1.19
C VAL A 563 11.65 21.79 -0.78
N PHE A 564 10.89 22.86 -0.51
CA PHE A 564 9.42 22.84 -0.53
C PHE A 564 8.94 23.24 -1.92
N MET A 565 8.13 22.40 -2.55
CA MET A 565 7.69 22.56 -3.94
C MET A 565 6.17 22.51 -4.03
N ASP A 566 5.54 23.60 -4.43
CA ASP A 566 4.11 23.61 -4.78
C ASP A 566 3.87 22.82 -6.07
N GLU A 567 2.90 21.90 -6.07
CA GLU A 567 2.63 21.05 -7.24
C GLU A 567 2.10 21.86 -8.42
N GLN A 568 1.32 22.92 -8.15
CA GLN A 568 0.69 23.76 -9.17
C GLN A 568 1.20 25.21 -9.09
N MET A 569 2.03 25.58 -10.07
CA MET A 569 2.57 26.93 -10.20
C MET A 569 2.53 27.37 -11.67
N PRO A 570 2.45 28.69 -11.94
CA PRO A 570 2.43 29.22 -13.30
C PRO A 570 3.81 29.06 -13.98
N GLN A 571 3.83 29.10 -15.32
CA GLN A 571 5.01 28.93 -16.20
C GLN A 571 5.64 27.53 -16.20
N MET A 572 6.07 27.05 -15.04
CA MET A 572 6.60 25.70 -14.84
C MET A 572 6.00 25.14 -13.54
N ASN A 573 5.33 23.99 -13.65
CA ASN A 573 4.71 23.33 -12.50
C ASN A 573 5.74 22.58 -11.64
N GLY A 574 5.35 22.19 -10.42
CA GLY A 574 6.25 21.54 -9.47
C GLY A 574 6.81 20.20 -9.96
N ASN A 575 6.01 19.43 -10.72
CA ASN A 575 6.43 18.12 -11.24
C ASN A 575 7.53 18.28 -12.31
N GLU A 576 7.36 19.23 -13.22
CA GLU A 576 8.36 19.58 -14.23
C GLU A 576 9.64 20.12 -13.58
N ALA A 577 9.52 20.99 -12.58
CA ALA A 577 10.66 21.51 -11.83
C ALA A 577 11.43 20.37 -11.13
N THR A 578 10.73 19.47 -10.44
CA THR A 578 11.29 18.32 -9.73
C THR A 578 12.03 17.37 -10.67
N ALA A 579 11.40 17.01 -11.81
CA ALA A 579 12.04 16.17 -12.82
C ALA A 579 13.35 16.80 -13.36
N ASN A 580 13.35 18.11 -13.58
CA ASN A 580 14.55 18.84 -14.04
C ASN A 580 15.64 18.93 -12.96
N MET A 581 15.26 19.11 -11.68
CA MET A 581 16.21 19.10 -10.56
C MET A 581 16.89 17.73 -10.41
N LEU A 582 16.12 16.64 -10.47
CA LEU A 582 16.65 15.27 -10.40
C LEU A 582 17.57 14.95 -11.59
N ALA A 583 17.20 15.39 -12.80
CA ALA A 583 18.05 15.23 -13.98
C ALA A 583 19.38 15.99 -13.83
N TYR A 584 19.33 17.22 -13.29
CA TYR A 584 20.50 18.03 -13.01
C TYR A 584 21.41 17.40 -11.95
N GLU A 585 20.86 16.87 -10.85
CA GLU A 585 21.63 16.15 -9.83
C GLU A 585 22.35 14.94 -10.43
N LYS A 586 21.65 14.17 -11.27
CA LYS A 586 22.20 12.98 -11.94
C LYS A 586 23.29 13.31 -12.95
N GLU A 587 23.11 14.35 -13.76
CA GLU A 587 24.12 14.79 -14.73
C GLU A 587 25.40 15.31 -14.04
N ASN A 588 25.24 15.98 -12.89
CA ASN A 588 26.36 16.61 -12.17
C ASN A 588 26.89 15.75 -11.01
N GLN A 589 26.34 14.55 -10.78
CA GLN A 589 26.72 13.63 -9.70
C GLN A 589 26.63 14.28 -8.30
N LEU A 590 25.57 15.05 -8.09
CA LEU A 590 25.31 15.71 -6.81
C LEU A 590 24.63 14.75 -5.83
N LEU A 591 24.77 15.02 -4.53
CA LEU A 591 23.97 14.36 -3.50
C LEU A 591 22.52 14.79 -3.64
N HIS A 592 21.60 13.84 -3.48
CA HIS A 592 20.19 14.11 -3.60
C HIS A 592 19.70 15.06 -2.50
N THR A 593 19.03 16.14 -2.90
CA THR A 593 18.41 17.13 -2.04
C THR A 593 16.94 16.77 -1.86
N PRO A 594 16.45 16.53 -0.63
CA PRO A 594 15.05 16.17 -0.40
C PRO A 594 14.07 17.22 -0.95
N ILE A 595 13.12 16.78 -1.79
CA ILE A 595 12.06 17.60 -2.39
C ILE A 595 10.71 17.21 -1.79
N VAL A 596 10.07 18.15 -1.11
CA VAL A 596 8.81 17.95 -0.40
C VAL A 596 7.69 18.68 -1.11
N ALA A 597 6.68 17.93 -1.58
CA ALA A 597 5.54 18.49 -2.28
C ALA A 597 4.56 19.20 -1.34
N LEU A 598 4.05 20.38 -1.71
CA LEU A 598 2.93 21.05 -1.05
C LEU A 598 1.65 20.76 -1.86
N THR A 599 0.72 19.95 -1.33
CA THR A 599 -0.43 19.43 -2.10
C THR A 599 -1.78 19.72 -1.46
N ALA A 600 -2.81 19.99 -2.26
CA ALA A 600 -4.15 20.36 -1.81
C ALA A 600 -5.06 19.18 -1.42
N ASN A 601 -4.61 17.93 -1.54
CA ASN A 601 -5.44 16.75 -1.25
C ASN A 601 -4.61 15.54 -0.77
N VAL A 602 -4.76 15.15 0.51
CA VAL A 602 -3.98 14.07 1.15
C VAL A 602 -4.72 12.72 1.15
N ILE A 603 -5.87 12.62 0.48
CA ILE A 603 -6.67 11.37 0.46
C ILE A 603 -5.88 10.22 -0.21
N ASN A 604 -6.03 9.01 0.34
CA ASN A 604 -5.41 7.76 -0.12
C ASN A 604 -5.40 7.65 -1.66
N GLY A 605 -4.18 7.66 -2.23
CA GLY A 605 -3.93 7.63 -3.67
C GLY A 605 -3.27 8.89 -4.25
N ALA A 606 -3.14 9.98 -3.48
CA ALA A 606 -2.25 11.11 -3.82
C ALA A 606 -0.78 10.78 -3.49
N ARG A 607 -0.53 10.15 -2.33
CA ARG A 607 0.80 9.67 -1.90
C ARG A 607 1.46 8.72 -2.91
N GLU A 608 0.68 7.84 -3.54
CA GLU A 608 1.15 6.91 -4.58
C GLU A 608 1.44 7.59 -5.93
N ARG A 609 0.74 8.69 -6.26
CA ARG A 609 0.95 9.45 -7.50
C ARG A 609 2.13 10.42 -7.39
N SER A 610 2.38 11.03 -6.23
CA SER A 610 3.49 11.97 -6.02
C SER A 610 4.84 11.25 -5.85
N LEU A 611 4.89 10.02 -5.30
CA LEU A 611 6.10 9.18 -5.29
C LEU A 611 6.57 8.79 -6.71
N GLN A 612 5.65 8.67 -7.67
CA GLN A 612 6.00 8.41 -9.08
C GLN A 612 6.64 9.62 -9.79
N ASN A 613 6.53 10.83 -9.21
CA ASN A 613 7.04 12.07 -9.79
C ASN A 613 8.38 12.53 -9.17
N GLY A 614 8.95 11.77 -8.23
CA GLY A 614 10.28 12.04 -7.67
C GLY A 614 10.33 12.93 -6.43
N TYR A 615 9.22 13.07 -5.68
CA TYR A 615 9.21 13.73 -4.36
C TYR A 615 9.53 12.76 -3.22
N ASP A 616 10.20 13.24 -2.18
CA ASP A 616 10.63 12.48 -1.00
C ASP A 616 9.63 12.52 0.16
N ALA A 617 8.81 13.57 0.21
CA ALA A 617 7.71 13.71 1.15
C ALA A 617 6.63 14.64 0.60
N PHE A 618 5.51 14.72 1.30
CA PHE A 618 4.42 15.62 0.98
C PHE A 618 3.92 16.29 2.25
N LEU A 619 3.37 17.47 2.08
CA LEU A 619 2.73 18.24 3.13
C LEU A 619 1.37 18.73 2.61
N GLY A 620 0.32 18.42 3.37
CA GLY A 620 -1.02 18.84 3.02
C GLY A 620 -1.19 20.36 3.13
N LYS A 621 -1.92 20.95 2.19
CA LYS A 621 -2.57 22.25 2.35
C LYS A 621 -3.96 21.96 2.96
N PRO A 622 -4.31 22.49 4.14
CA PRO A 622 -3.57 23.54 4.83
C PRO A 622 -2.36 23.05 5.62
N ILE A 623 -1.29 23.87 5.63
CA ILE A 623 -0.04 23.54 6.33
C ILE A 623 -0.31 23.28 7.83
N VAL A 624 0.11 22.11 8.31
CA VAL A 624 0.04 21.71 9.72
C VAL A 624 1.46 21.69 10.29
N ILE A 625 1.69 22.46 11.36
CA ILE A 625 3.03 22.63 11.96
C ILE A 625 3.64 21.30 12.39
N LYS A 626 2.85 20.41 13.00
CA LYS A 626 3.33 19.08 13.42
C LYS A 626 3.84 18.23 12.26
N GLU A 627 3.22 18.34 11.08
CA GLU A 627 3.65 17.60 9.89
C GLU A 627 4.96 18.19 9.35
N ILE A 628 5.12 19.52 9.38
CA ILE A 628 6.37 20.20 9.02
C ILE A 628 7.51 19.83 9.97
N GLU A 629 7.23 19.73 11.28
CA GLU A 629 8.22 19.34 12.30
C GLU A 629 8.74 17.92 12.02
N GLN A 630 7.87 16.97 11.71
CA GLN A 630 8.26 15.60 11.35
C GLN A 630 9.17 15.58 10.11
N ILE A 631 8.91 16.45 9.13
CA ILE A 631 9.73 16.58 7.92
C ILE A 631 11.10 17.18 8.26
N PHE A 632 11.16 18.19 9.11
CA PHE A 632 12.44 18.77 9.57
C PHE A 632 13.27 17.77 10.38
N GLU A 633 12.63 17.02 11.29
CA GLU A 633 13.29 15.97 12.08
C GLU A 633 13.88 14.87 11.20
N ARG A 634 13.21 14.55 10.08
CA ARG A 634 13.64 13.50 9.16
C ARG A 634 14.81 13.91 8.27
N TYR A 635 14.88 15.17 7.84
CA TYR A 635 15.78 15.60 6.77
C TYR A 635 16.78 16.70 7.17
N LEU A 636 16.59 17.41 8.29
CA LEU A 636 17.44 18.52 8.74
C LEU A 636 18.12 18.21 10.08
N LYS A 637 19.21 18.93 10.38
CA LYS A 637 19.96 18.75 11.64
C LYS A 637 19.37 19.64 12.75
N ALA A 638 19.14 19.09 13.93
CA ALA A 638 18.68 19.87 15.08
C ALA A 638 19.72 20.90 15.56
N SER A 639 19.26 22.09 15.95
CA SER A 639 20.06 23.22 16.43
C SER A 639 19.40 23.91 17.64
N VAL A 640 20.13 24.79 18.34
CA VAL A 640 19.62 25.51 19.52
C VAL A 640 19.53 27.00 19.19
N LEU A 641 18.33 27.56 19.33
CA LEU A 641 18.05 28.97 19.01
C LEU A 641 18.04 29.87 20.25
N PRO A 642 18.42 31.15 20.11
CA PRO A 642 18.24 32.16 21.16
C PRO A 642 16.75 32.37 21.49
N GLU A 643 16.43 32.70 22.74
CA GLU A 643 15.06 33.13 23.12
C GLU A 643 14.66 34.41 22.37
N ALA A 644 13.48 34.40 21.77
CA ALA A 644 12.89 35.58 21.12
C ALA A 644 12.32 36.55 22.17
N GLU A 645 12.55 37.85 22.00
CA GLU A 645 11.97 38.88 22.85
C GLU A 645 10.44 38.94 22.69
N PRO A 646 9.68 39.16 23.78
CA PRO A 646 8.22 39.24 23.72
C PRO A 646 7.78 40.47 22.91
N SER A 647 7.08 40.23 21.79
CA SER A 647 6.48 41.29 20.98
C SER A 647 5.27 41.93 21.69
N SER A 648 5.13 43.25 21.50
CA SER A 648 4.12 44.07 22.15
C SER A 648 2.70 43.75 21.67
N VAL A 649 1.75 43.68 22.61
CA VAL A 649 0.32 43.47 22.36
C VAL A 649 -0.25 44.56 21.44
N SER A 650 -0.54 44.24 20.18
CA SER A 650 -1.32 45.11 19.28
C SER A 650 -2.77 44.65 19.19
N VAL A 651 -3.68 45.62 19.12
CA VAL A 651 -5.11 45.39 18.88
C VAL A 651 -5.32 45.05 17.40
N SER A 652 -6.06 43.98 17.11
CA SER A 652 -6.31 43.50 15.74
C SER A 652 -7.10 44.51 14.91
N LYS A 653 -6.75 44.64 13.62
CA LYS A 653 -7.45 45.47 12.64
C LYS A 653 -8.71 44.83 12.04
N TRP A 654 -8.97 43.55 12.34
CA TRP A 654 -10.01 42.74 11.68
C TRP A 654 -11.05 42.25 12.70
N PRO A 655 -12.08 43.04 13.03
CA PRO A 655 -12.98 42.76 14.15
C PRO A 655 -13.92 41.56 13.94
N HIS A 656 -14.07 41.09 12.70
CA HIS A 656 -14.96 39.98 12.33
C HIS A 656 -14.22 38.64 12.18
N ILE A 657 -12.91 38.62 12.44
CA ILE A 657 -12.06 37.42 12.35
C ILE A 657 -11.69 36.96 13.76
N ASP A 658 -11.89 35.67 14.04
CA ASP A 658 -11.53 35.08 15.33
C ASP A 658 -10.01 34.88 15.44
N MET A 659 -9.34 35.89 15.99
CA MET A 659 -7.90 35.92 16.18
C MET A 659 -7.40 34.89 17.19
N ASP A 660 -8.22 34.47 18.16
CA ASP A 660 -7.83 33.47 19.15
C ASP A 660 -7.88 32.06 18.53
N HIS A 661 -8.88 31.79 17.69
CA HIS A 661 -8.94 30.58 16.88
C HIS A 661 -7.75 30.49 15.91
N LEU A 662 -7.46 31.55 15.15
CA LEU A 662 -6.29 31.59 14.25
C LEU A 662 -4.96 31.45 15.00
N LYS A 663 -4.84 32.07 16.19
CA LYS A 663 -3.66 31.90 17.05
C LYS A 663 -3.48 30.44 17.46
N SER A 664 -4.55 29.75 17.84
CA SER A 664 -4.47 28.33 18.20
C SER A 664 -4.15 27.43 17.00
N ALA A 665 -4.74 27.72 15.84
CA ALA A 665 -4.62 26.90 14.64
C ALA A 665 -3.28 27.07 13.91
N LEU A 666 -2.78 28.31 13.83
CA LEU A 666 -1.52 28.64 13.15
C LEU A 666 -0.33 28.71 14.13
N MET A 667 -0.59 28.68 15.44
CA MET A 667 0.43 28.85 16.50
C MET A 667 1.32 30.08 16.31
N LEU A 668 0.79 31.17 15.76
CA LEU A 668 1.47 32.44 15.51
C LEU A 668 1.05 33.51 16.53
N GLU A 669 1.88 34.54 16.71
CA GLU A 669 1.52 35.69 17.54
C GLU A 669 0.52 36.62 16.81
N LYS A 670 -0.26 37.38 17.59
CA LYS A 670 -1.39 38.14 17.05
C LYS A 670 -0.97 39.20 16.03
N ASP A 671 0.19 39.82 16.21
CA ASP A 671 0.79 40.80 15.31
C ASP A 671 1.20 40.18 13.95
N GLN A 672 1.75 38.97 13.98
CA GLN A 672 2.09 38.21 12.77
C GLN A 672 0.84 37.79 11.99
N ILE A 673 -0.20 37.35 12.69
CA ILE A 673 -1.49 37.01 12.07
C ILE A 673 -2.12 38.25 11.44
N ASP A 674 -2.12 39.39 12.13
CA ASP A 674 -2.68 40.65 11.60
C ASP A 674 -1.96 41.11 10.32
N TYR A 675 -0.63 40.95 10.26
CA TYR A 675 0.19 41.23 9.08
C TYR A 675 -0.16 40.30 7.91
N LEU A 676 -0.22 38.99 8.16
CA LEU A 676 -0.57 37.99 7.15
C LEU A 676 -1.99 38.18 6.60
N LEU A 677 -2.95 38.51 7.46
CA LEU A 677 -4.33 38.84 7.04
C LEU A 677 -4.38 40.07 6.13
N GLY A 678 -3.51 41.06 6.35
CA GLY A 678 -3.36 42.21 5.46
C GLY A 678 -2.89 41.84 4.05
N ILE A 679 -1.90 40.94 3.96
CA ILE A 679 -1.40 40.43 2.67
C ILE A 679 -2.47 39.59 1.98
N TYR A 680 -3.09 38.67 2.71
CA TYR A 680 -4.18 37.84 2.21
C TYR A 680 -5.32 38.72 1.65
N HIS A 681 -5.79 39.71 2.40
CA HIS A 681 -6.84 40.62 1.96
C HIS A 681 -6.49 41.34 0.64
N GLN A 682 -5.27 41.86 0.53
CA GLN A 682 -4.82 42.55 -0.70
C GLN A 682 -4.75 41.60 -1.90
N LYS A 683 -4.18 40.40 -1.72
CA LYS A 683 -4.02 39.42 -2.80
C LYS A 683 -5.35 38.81 -3.22
N MET A 684 -6.20 38.44 -2.26
CA MET A 684 -7.53 37.91 -2.52
C MET A 684 -8.37 38.91 -3.31
N GLY A 685 -8.32 40.21 -2.95
CA GLY A 685 -8.98 41.26 -3.74
C GLY A 685 -8.47 41.39 -5.18
N GLN A 686 -7.20 41.09 -5.45
CA GLN A 686 -6.67 41.02 -6.82
C GLN A 686 -7.15 39.77 -7.55
N SER A 687 -7.04 38.60 -6.93
CA SER A 687 -7.45 37.32 -7.51
C SER A 687 -8.94 37.30 -7.83
N LEU A 688 -9.80 37.91 -7.00
CA LEU A 688 -11.23 38.07 -7.32
C LEU A 688 -11.46 38.91 -8.57
N ARG A 689 -10.73 40.02 -8.76
CA ARG A 689 -10.83 40.83 -9.99
C ARG A 689 -10.35 40.06 -11.23
N GLU A 690 -9.27 39.29 -11.10
CA GLU A 690 -8.74 38.45 -12.19
C GLU A 690 -9.71 37.31 -12.54
N LEU A 691 -10.34 36.71 -11.52
CA LEU A 691 -11.36 35.68 -11.69
C LEU A 691 -12.58 36.24 -12.44
N SER A 692 -13.10 37.41 -12.03
CA SER A 692 -14.20 38.11 -12.72
C SER A 692 -13.90 38.33 -14.20
N ASN A 693 -12.72 38.86 -14.52
CA ASN A 693 -12.30 39.12 -15.90
C ASN A 693 -12.17 37.82 -16.72
N SER A 694 -11.69 36.73 -16.11
CA SER A 694 -11.54 35.43 -16.77
C SER A 694 -12.89 34.76 -17.02
N ILE A 695 -13.85 34.93 -16.09
CA ILE A 695 -15.24 34.49 -16.24
C ILE A 695 -15.93 35.24 -17.40
N GLU A 696 -15.80 36.56 -17.47
CA GLU A 696 -16.37 37.36 -18.58
C GLU A 696 -15.85 36.93 -19.95
N LYS A 697 -14.57 36.55 -20.02
CA LYS A 697 -13.91 36.10 -21.26
C LYS A 697 -14.09 34.61 -21.54
N ARG A 698 -14.69 33.84 -20.62
CA ARG A 698 -14.83 32.37 -20.67
C ARG A 698 -13.50 31.63 -20.84
N GLU A 699 -12.45 32.09 -20.17
CA GLU A 699 -11.13 31.47 -20.19
C GLU A 699 -11.04 30.36 -19.13
N TYR A 700 -11.68 29.21 -19.38
CA TYR A 700 -11.83 28.12 -18.39
C TYR A 700 -10.53 27.65 -17.71
N GLU A 701 -9.43 27.59 -18.46
CA GLU A 701 -8.12 27.22 -17.90
C GLU A 701 -7.61 28.26 -16.88
N ASN A 702 -7.80 29.55 -17.16
CA ASN A 702 -7.46 30.63 -16.24
C ASN A 702 -8.40 30.68 -15.04
N ILE A 703 -9.70 30.40 -15.24
CA ILE A 703 -10.69 30.32 -14.15
C ILE A 703 -10.29 29.21 -13.17
N ALA A 704 -9.98 28.02 -13.67
CA ALA A 704 -9.55 26.89 -12.86
C ALA A 704 -8.27 27.22 -12.07
N PHE A 705 -7.27 27.81 -12.74
CA PHE A 705 -6.02 28.21 -12.11
C PHE A 705 -6.23 29.23 -10.98
N ILE A 706 -6.95 30.33 -11.23
CA ILE A 706 -7.18 31.38 -10.23
C ILE A 706 -8.00 30.83 -9.04
N ALA A 707 -9.00 29.99 -9.32
CA ALA A 707 -9.81 29.35 -8.29
C ALA A 707 -8.98 28.38 -7.41
N HIS A 708 -8.07 27.62 -8.00
CA HIS A 708 -7.11 26.78 -7.27
C HIS A 708 -6.25 27.61 -6.31
N THR A 709 -5.69 28.73 -6.77
CA THR A 709 -4.88 29.63 -5.94
C THR A 709 -5.69 30.19 -4.76
N ILE A 710 -6.95 30.61 -4.99
CA ILE A 710 -7.84 31.12 -3.95
C ILE A 710 -8.15 30.02 -2.92
N LYS A 711 -8.44 28.81 -3.40
CA LYS A 711 -8.73 27.64 -2.55
C LYS A 711 -7.57 27.35 -1.59
N GLY A 712 -6.35 27.22 -2.12
CA GLY A 712 -5.16 26.91 -1.32
C GLY A 712 -4.82 28.01 -0.31
N SER A 713 -4.89 29.28 -0.73
CA SER A 713 -4.66 30.43 0.16
C SER A 713 -5.68 30.47 1.29
N SER A 714 -6.96 30.30 0.99
CA SER A 714 -8.03 30.37 1.99
C SER A 714 -7.97 29.21 2.98
N ALA A 715 -7.59 28.01 2.54
CA ALA A 715 -7.37 26.86 3.42
C ALA A 715 -6.27 27.12 4.44
N ASN A 716 -5.14 27.71 4.02
CA ASN A 716 -4.02 28.01 4.92
C ASN A 716 -4.42 28.94 6.07
N PHE A 717 -5.36 29.86 5.85
CA PHE A 717 -5.93 30.73 6.88
C PHE A 717 -7.17 30.15 7.58
N ARG A 718 -7.49 28.86 7.38
CA ARG A 718 -8.68 28.20 7.95
C ARG A 718 -9.99 28.93 7.60
N PHE A 719 -10.05 29.52 6.40
CA PHE A 719 -11.28 30.07 5.84
C PHE A 719 -11.96 29.01 4.98
N ASP A 720 -12.51 27.99 5.65
CA ASP A 720 -13.01 26.78 5.02
C ASP A 720 -14.14 27.07 3.99
N GLU A 721 -15.02 28.03 4.30
CA GLU A 721 -16.09 28.44 3.38
C GLU A 721 -15.56 29.06 2.08
N LEU A 722 -14.55 29.94 2.16
CA LEU A 722 -13.91 30.54 0.98
C LEU A 722 -13.15 29.49 0.17
N SER A 723 -12.46 28.56 0.86
CA SER A 723 -11.75 27.47 0.20
C SER A 723 -12.71 26.54 -0.55
N ARG A 724 -13.84 26.19 0.06
CA ARG A 724 -14.88 25.34 -0.53
C ARG A 724 -15.50 25.99 -1.78
N LEU A 725 -15.88 27.26 -1.69
CA LEU A 725 -16.47 27.99 -2.83
C LEU A 725 -15.50 28.06 -4.01
N ALA A 726 -14.22 28.31 -3.74
CA ALA A 726 -13.19 28.31 -4.76
C ALA A 726 -12.96 26.92 -5.37
N TYR A 727 -13.04 25.85 -4.60
CA TYR A 727 -12.98 24.48 -5.12
C TYR A 727 -14.11 24.14 -6.10
N VAL A 728 -15.34 24.60 -5.83
CA VAL A 728 -16.47 24.38 -6.74
C VAL A 728 -16.23 25.07 -8.08
N ILE A 729 -15.77 26.33 -8.04
CA ILE A 729 -15.43 27.09 -9.26
C ILE A 729 -14.27 26.44 -10.02
N GLU A 730 -13.24 25.98 -9.31
CA GLU A 730 -12.09 25.26 -9.88
C GLU A 730 -12.55 24.01 -10.64
N SER A 731 -13.34 23.16 -9.99
CA SER A 731 -13.78 21.86 -10.54
C SER A 731 -14.65 22.04 -11.78
N ALA A 732 -15.65 22.93 -11.73
CA ALA A 732 -16.53 23.21 -12.85
C ALA A 732 -15.76 23.78 -14.07
N ALA A 733 -14.73 24.60 -13.82
CA ALA A 733 -13.88 25.16 -14.87
C ALA A 733 -12.95 24.11 -15.52
N MET A 734 -12.42 23.15 -14.74
CA MET A 734 -11.61 22.05 -15.26
C MET A 734 -12.43 21.13 -16.19
N GLU A 735 -13.70 20.89 -15.86
CA GLU A 735 -14.61 20.07 -16.65
C GLU A 735 -15.26 20.82 -17.84
N LYS A 736 -15.03 22.13 -17.95
CA LYS A 736 -15.62 23.03 -18.97
C LYS A 736 -17.14 22.94 -19.01
N GLU A 737 -17.78 22.88 -17.83
CA GLU A 737 -19.24 22.81 -17.72
C GLU A 737 -19.89 24.10 -18.24
N GLU A 738 -20.57 24.03 -19.39
CA GLU A 738 -21.25 25.21 -19.97
C GLU A 738 -22.54 25.61 -19.23
N GLU A 739 -23.12 24.69 -18.45
CA GLU A 739 -24.35 24.91 -17.66
C GLU A 739 -24.08 25.49 -16.26
N PHE A 740 -22.81 25.55 -15.83
CA PHE A 740 -22.45 26.09 -14.52
C PHE A 740 -22.48 27.62 -14.52
N GLU A 741 -23.24 28.22 -13.61
CA GLU A 741 -23.40 29.67 -13.47
C GLU A 741 -22.18 30.29 -12.72
N PHE A 742 -21.05 30.41 -13.43
CA PHE A 742 -19.80 30.97 -12.88
C PHE A 742 -19.95 32.37 -12.26
N VAL A 743 -20.86 33.18 -12.79
CA VAL A 743 -21.12 34.55 -12.30
C VAL A 743 -21.77 34.50 -10.91
N GLU A 744 -22.76 33.65 -10.71
CA GLU A 744 -23.44 33.50 -9.42
C GLU A 744 -22.50 32.92 -8.36
N ALA A 745 -21.69 31.93 -8.72
CA ALA A 745 -20.68 31.37 -7.83
C ALA A 745 -19.61 32.41 -7.43
N TYR A 746 -19.19 33.27 -8.37
CA TYR A 746 -18.27 34.37 -8.10
C TYR A 746 -18.87 35.42 -7.14
N GLU A 747 -20.15 35.78 -7.31
CA GLU A 747 -20.85 36.71 -6.42
C GLU A 747 -20.92 36.20 -4.98
N VAL A 748 -21.21 34.90 -4.81
CA VAL A 748 -21.22 34.25 -3.48
C VAL A 748 -19.83 34.25 -2.85
N LEU A 749 -18.78 33.96 -3.64
CA LEU A 749 -17.39 34.02 -3.18
C LEU A 749 -16.99 35.44 -2.73
N CYS A 750 -17.41 36.47 -3.46
CA CYS A 750 -17.18 37.86 -3.09
C CYS A 750 -17.91 38.25 -1.80
N PHE A 751 -19.17 37.85 -1.67
CA PHE A 751 -19.97 38.13 -0.48
C PHE A 751 -19.35 37.54 0.78
N GLU A 752 -18.91 36.27 0.75
CA GLU A 752 -18.27 35.64 1.91
C GLU A 752 -16.89 36.24 2.24
N PHE A 753 -16.20 36.83 1.27
CA PHE A 753 -14.97 37.57 1.50
C PHE A 753 -15.25 38.93 2.15
N GLU A 754 -16.22 39.70 1.65
CA GLU A 754 -16.60 41.01 2.19
C GLU A 754 -17.12 40.93 3.63
N LYS A 755 -17.95 39.93 3.93
CA LYS A 755 -18.47 39.65 5.28
C LYS A 755 -17.37 39.47 6.34
N ARG A 756 -16.19 39.01 5.94
CA ARG A 756 -15.05 38.76 6.85
C ARG A 756 -14.13 39.96 7.02
N PHE A 757 -13.92 40.75 5.97
CA PHE A 757 -12.89 41.79 5.93
C PHE A 757 -13.42 43.23 5.86
N VAL A 758 -14.66 43.42 5.43
CA VAL A 758 -15.28 44.73 5.22
C VAL A 758 -16.46 44.96 6.20
N GLY A 759 -17.17 43.89 6.55
CA GLY A 759 -18.30 43.89 7.50
C GLY A 759 -19.66 43.90 6.83
#